data_AF-A0A2V7QPR2-F1
#
_entry.id   AF-A0A2V7QPR2-F1
#
_cell.length_a   1.000
_cell.length_b   1.000
_cell.length_c   1.000
_cell.angle_alpha   90.00
_cell.angle_beta   90.00
_cell.angle_gamma   90.00
#
_symmetry.space_group_name_H-M   'P 1'
#
loop_
_entity.id
_entity.type
_entity.pdbx_description
1 polymer ?
#
loop_
_entity_poly.entity_id
_entity_poly.type
_entity_poly.pdbx_seq_one_letter_code
_entity_poly.pdbx_strand_id
1 'polypeptide(L)'
;MNFKYKLSARLARLKQLLVFAALAAMACETPVLTGSGGDPVTRLVVFPQNLTVHPGDTAELMAVAFTSSGDTGSISVSWSVTGGSIIGTSTNGGRHYGRIKAASQPGTLDVIAQADAAPLADTAVVAVTPVPVASVAVAPAVMSMLVGATAQLAAVTLDSAGSVLSGRPVTWGSSAPAVASVNSVGLVTGATAGSATITATSEGQSGSSTVTVTNVAAPVASVTVTPGSASVQSGQTVRLTASPRDASGNLLGGRAIAWTSSNATVAAVDGSGLVTAGAAGSATITATSEGQSGSSSITVTSAPVPVASLTVAPPSAGVQVGQTVQLTATPRDASGAPLTGRTVTWSSSNTSVAAVSGTGLVTGAGAGSATITAASEGKSGTSIVTVTAPPPAAVAAVTVSPASAYLLVGTTVQLLATPRDSAGNAVPGKVVSWSSSAPSLATVTASGLVTGVAAGSVTITASSDGKSGTASIIVDVGGAGHGPVGIWITPAEIAALPTSGPAWNALNSWASQTIASPDLSDQNDPDNVITMAKALVYARTGNATYRLEVLDAITRMMGTEATGRTLSLGRELIAYVIAADLVGLPADLDLRFRTFLVQVRTENLQGNTLISTNEDRPNNWGMHAGATRMAVARYLGDTADLARAARVFKGWLGDRNSYAGFTYGDLAWQSDPQHPVGINPLGATIQGHSVDGVLPDDQRRSGGFTWPPPKENYVYEALQGALAQAVILHRAGYDVWNWSDRALLRAYQWLYTQCNFAAVGDDTWEMPLVDYYYGTHFWDGAATTPGKGVGFTDWTDPPR
;
A
#
# COMPACT_ATOMS: atom_id res chain seq x y z
N MET A 1 3.84 -74.68 77.66
CA MET A 1 4.83 -75.65 78.19
C MET A 1 6.20 -74.97 78.17
N ASN A 2 6.60 -74.34 79.27
CA ASN A 2 7.43 -74.84 80.38
C ASN A 2 8.96 -74.88 80.10
N PHE A 3 9.64 -73.99 80.84
CA PHE A 3 10.86 -74.26 81.62
C PHE A 3 12.28 -74.14 81.02
N LYS A 4 12.50 -73.83 79.74
CA LYS A 4 13.87 -73.59 79.22
C LYS A 4 14.23 -72.14 78.82
N TYR A 5 13.27 -71.22 78.75
CA TYR A 5 13.52 -69.85 78.27
C TYR A 5 13.90 -68.83 79.37
N LYS A 6 13.72 -69.17 80.66
CA LYS A 6 14.02 -68.27 81.80
C LYS A 6 15.43 -68.43 82.40
N LEU A 7 16.25 -69.35 81.88
CA LEU A 7 17.65 -69.52 82.31
C LEU A 7 18.64 -68.80 81.39
N SER A 8 18.34 -68.66 80.09
CA SER A 8 19.19 -67.96 79.11
C SER A 8 19.07 -66.42 79.16
N ALA A 9 17.95 -65.87 79.63
CA ALA A 9 17.75 -64.42 79.76
C ALA A 9 18.35 -63.79 81.05
N ARG A 10 18.79 -64.61 82.02
CA ARG A 10 19.51 -64.13 83.23
C ARG A 10 21.04 -64.30 83.14
N LEU A 11 21.55 -65.16 82.25
CA LEU A 11 22.98 -65.28 81.96
C LEU A 11 23.50 -64.25 80.93
N ALA A 12 22.61 -63.59 80.16
CA ALA A 12 22.98 -62.52 79.22
C ALA A 12 22.95 -61.10 79.84
N ARG A 13 22.26 -60.89 80.96
CA ARG A 13 22.26 -59.62 81.72
C ARG A 13 23.35 -59.53 82.81
N LEU A 14 24.22 -60.53 82.90
CA LEU A 14 25.36 -60.59 83.84
C LEU A 14 26.73 -60.46 83.13
N LYS A 15 26.76 -60.18 81.81
CA LYS A 15 27.99 -59.99 81.03
C LYS A 15 28.23 -58.55 80.52
N GLN A 16 27.44 -57.57 80.97
CA GLN A 16 27.61 -56.14 80.63
C GLN A 16 27.72 -55.21 81.87
N LEU A 17 28.26 -55.73 82.97
CA LEU A 17 28.66 -54.95 84.14
C LEU A 17 30.07 -55.34 84.61
N LEU A 18 30.94 -55.67 83.66
CA LEU A 18 32.39 -55.71 83.85
C LEU A 18 32.98 -54.48 83.17
N VAL A 19 32.62 -53.31 83.72
CA VAL A 19 33.51 -52.15 83.62
C VAL A 19 34.76 -52.58 84.38
N PHE A 20 35.81 -52.88 83.62
CA PHE A 20 37.17 -52.86 84.12
C PHE A 20 37.46 -51.42 84.56
N ALA A 21 36.97 -51.05 85.75
CA ALA A 21 37.73 -50.18 86.62
C ALA A 21 38.97 -51.01 86.95
N ALA A 22 40.00 -50.88 86.11
CA ALA A 22 41.33 -51.30 86.46
C ALA A 22 41.60 -50.64 87.80
N LEU A 23 41.61 -51.49 88.83
CA LEU A 23 42.04 -51.16 90.16
C LEU A 23 43.29 -50.31 89.99
N ALA A 24 43.21 -49.05 90.44
CA ALA A 24 44.32 -48.46 91.13
C ALA A 24 44.68 -49.46 92.23
N ALA A 25 45.55 -50.41 91.89
CA ALA A 25 46.28 -51.17 92.86
C ALA A 25 47.10 -50.11 93.59
N MET A 26 46.50 -49.57 94.66
CA MET A 26 47.23 -49.24 95.86
C MET A 26 47.92 -50.55 96.27
N ALA A 27 49.00 -50.88 95.57
CA ALA A 27 50.08 -51.61 96.18
C ALA A 27 50.37 -50.79 97.43
N CYS A 28 50.22 -51.44 98.58
CA CYS A 28 50.71 -50.96 99.85
C CYS A 28 52.08 -50.33 99.57
N GLU A 29 52.15 -49.00 99.63
CA GLU A 29 53.38 -48.25 99.39
C GLU A 29 54.33 -48.63 100.54
N THR A 30 55.09 -49.70 100.36
CA THR A 30 56.35 -49.83 101.08
C THR A 30 57.15 -48.60 100.68
N PRO A 31 57.61 -47.78 101.63
CA PRO A 31 58.39 -46.59 101.34
C PRO A 31 59.47 -46.97 100.34
N VAL A 32 59.43 -46.34 99.17
CA VAL A 32 60.51 -46.40 98.21
C VAL A 32 61.72 -45.79 98.93
N LEU A 33 62.55 -46.66 99.50
CA LEU A 33 63.84 -46.27 100.02
C LEU A 33 64.69 -45.95 98.79
N THR A 34 64.81 -44.67 98.49
CA THR A 34 65.86 -44.19 97.59
C THR A 34 67.19 -44.61 98.21
N GLY A 35 67.79 -45.67 97.68
CA GLY A 35 69.12 -46.11 98.09
C GLY A 35 70.10 -44.94 98.05
N SER A 36 70.98 -44.88 99.06
CA SER A 36 72.02 -43.86 99.18
C SER A 36 72.78 -43.76 97.86
N GLY A 37 72.73 -42.58 97.23
CA GLY A 37 73.20 -42.35 95.86
C GLY A 37 74.57 -42.97 95.58
N GLY A 38 74.60 -43.87 94.60
CA GLY A 38 75.83 -44.54 94.16
C GLY A 38 75.61 -45.74 93.23
N ASP A 39 74.49 -46.48 93.38
CA ASP A 39 74.28 -47.71 92.60
C ASP A 39 73.70 -47.45 91.19
N PRO A 40 74.28 -48.07 90.14
CA PRO A 40 73.81 -47.88 88.78
C PRO A 40 72.43 -48.51 88.55
N VAL A 41 71.57 -47.82 87.80
CA VAL A 41 70.33 -48.37 87.26
C VAL A 41 70.68 -49.50 86.27
N THR A 42 70.12 -50.68 86.48
CA THR A 42 70.38 -51.87 85.64
C THR A 42 69.16 -52.32 84.84
N ARG A 43 67.96 -51.84 85.18
CA ARG A 43 66.72 -52.25 84.50
C ARG A 43 65.70 -51.12 84.47
N LEU A 44 65.02 -50.95 83.35
CA LEU A 44 63.81 -50.13 83.21
C LEU A 44 62.64 -51.08 82.94
N VAL A 45 61.47 -50.84 83.55
CA VAL A 45 60.27 -51.68 83.32
C VAL A 45 59.06 -50.81 83.05
N VAL A 46 58.35 -51.06 81.95
CA VAL A 46 57.06 -50.45 81.58
C VAL A 46 55.90 -51.33 82.05
N PHE A 47 54.83 -50.69 82.52
CA PHE A 47 53.59 -51.32 82.94
C PHE A 47 52.36 -50.48 82.53
N PRO A 48 51.26 -51.10 82.09
CA PRO A 48 51.14 -52.52 81.75
C PRO A 48 51.94 -52.87 80.49
N GLN A 49 52.42 -54.12 80.40
CA GLN A 49 53.17 -54.64 79.23
C GLN A 49 52.28 -54.88 78.01
N ASN A 50 50.98 -55.13 78.24
CA ASN A 50 49.99 -55.30 77.19
C ASN A 50 48.74 -54.51 77.53
N LEU A 51 48.21 -53.77 76.56
CA LEU A 51 46.96 -53.02 76.70
C LEU A 51 46.10 -53.19 75.45
N THR A 52 44.78 -53.19 75.60
CA THR A 52 43.85 -53.17 74.47
C THR A 52 42.96 -51.95 74.55
N VAL A 53 42.83 -51.23 73.44
CA VAL A 53 42.07 -49.98 73.30
C VAL A 53 41.32 -49.96 71.96
N HIS A 54 40.41 -49.02 71.78
CA HIS A 54 39.78 -48.75 70.48
C HIS A 54 40.44 -47.58 69.76
N PRO A 55 40.23 -47.43 68.44
CA PRO A 55 40.80 -46.34 67.69
C PRO A 55 40.48 -44.96 68.30
N GLY A 56 41.51 -44.17 68.58
CA GLY A 56 41.39 -42.83 69.14
C GLY A 56 41.22 -42.74 70.66
N ASP A 57 41.09 -43.86 71.38
CA ASP A 57 41.08 -43.89 72.85
C ASP A 57 42.40 -43.36 73.43
N THR A 58 42.38 -42.83 74.65
CA THR A 58 43.60 -42.46 75.39
C THR A 58 43.88 -43.43 76.51
N ALA A 59 45.15 -43.78 76.72
CA ALA A 59 45.60 -44.62 77.81
C ALA A 59 46.89 -44.10 78.43
N GLU A 60 47.23 -44.56 79.63
CA GLU A 60 48.44 -44.15 80.34
C GLU A 60 49.26 -45.38 80.74
N LEU A 61 50.58 -45.29 80.56
CA LEU A 61 51.55 -46.30 80.94
C LEU A 61 52.56 -45.70 81.91
N MET A 62 53.15 -46.54 82.75
CA MET A 62 54.14 -46.16 83.75
C MET A 62 55.45 -46.92 83.51
N ALA A 63 56.59 -46.27 83.65
CA ALA A 63 57.92 -46.86 83.65
C ALA A 63 58.61 -46.62 85.01
N VAL A 64 59.31 -47.62 85.52
CA VAL A 64 60.09 -47.54 86.77
C VAL A 64 61.47 -48.13 86.53
N ALA A 65 62.50 -47.40 86.93
CA ALA A 65 63.88 -47.82 86.86
C ALA A 65 64.32 -48.50 88.16
N PHE A 66 65.13 -49.55 88.06
CA PHE A 66 65.62 -50.35 89.19
C PHE A 66 67.15 -50.43 89.18
N THR A 67 67.76 -50.35 90.36
CA THR A 67 69.19 -50.62 90.59
C THR A 67 69.47 -52.12 90.61
N SER A 68 70.75 -52.52 90.66
CA SER A 68 71.15 -53.93 90.84
C SER A 68 70.64 -54.57 92.14
N SER A 69 70.39 -53.79 93.19
CA SER A 69 69.77 -54.25 94.46
C SER A 69 68.26 -54.47 94.34
N GLY A 70 67.63 -53.97 93.27
CA GLY A 70 66.18 -54.03 93.08
C GLY A 70 65.42 -52.84 93.66
N ASP A 71 66.10 -51.85 94.24
CA ASP A 71 65.51 -50.58 94.65
C ASP A 71 65.20 -49.71 93.43
N THR A 72 64.30 -48.73 93.55
CA THR A 72 64.05 -47.80 92.44
C THR A 72 65.24 -46.85 92.27
N GLY A 73 65.79 -46.80 91.07
CA GLY A 73 66.86 -45.87 90.74
C GLY A 73 66.34 -44.58 90.09
N SER A 74 67.07 -43.49 90.28
CA SER A 74 66.72 -42.20 89.67
C SER A 74 67.37 -42.06 88.30
N ILE A 75 66.57 -42.06 87.23
CA ILE A 75 67.01 -41.81 85.85
C ILE A 75 65.93 -41.06 85.08
N SER A 76 66.30 -40.24 84.09
CA SER A 76 65.32 -39.62 83.19
C SER A 76 64.84 -40.63 82.14
N VAL A 77 63.55 -40.55 81.78
CA VAL A 77 62.90 -41.46 80.83
C VAL A 77 62.15 -40.68 79.77
N SER A 78 62.44 -40.99 78.50
CA SER A 78 61.70 -40.50 77.33
C SER A 78 60.75 -41.57 76.79
N TRP A 79 59.62 -41.14 76.23
CA TRP A 79 58.56 -42.00 75.70
C TRP A 79 58.42 -41.84 74.19
N SER A 80 58.26 -42.94 73.47
CA SER A 80 57.93 -42.94 72.04
C SER A 80 56.85 -43.99 71.75
N VAL A 81 56.17 -43.84 70.60
CA VAL A 81 55.12 -44.76 70.17
C VAL A 81 55.18 -44.97 68.66
N THR A 82 55.01 -46.21 68.20
CA THR A 82 55.10 -46.57 66.77
C THR A 82 53.83 -46.25 65.97
N GLY A 83 52.70 -46.03 66.65
CA GLY A 83 51.43 -45.60 66.05
C GLY A 83 50.57 -44.83 67.05
N GLY A 84 49.86 -43.80 66.59
CA GLY A 84 49.17 -42.85 67.47
C GLY A 84 50.10 -41.73 67.94
N SER A 85 49.90 -41.21 69.15
CA SER A 85 50.75 -40.13 69.69
C SER A 85 50.94 -40.22 71.21
N ILE A 86 52.11 -39.80 71.68
CA ILE A 86 52.32 -39.45 73.09
C ILE A 86 51.68 -38.06 73.30
N ILE A 87 50.69 -37.99 74.18
CA ILE A 87 49.91 -36.77 74.45
C ILE A 87 50.25 -36.13 75.81
N GLY A 88 51.12 -36.75 76.60
CA GLY A 88 51.66 -36.16 77.82
C GLY A 88 52.63 -37.09 78.53
N THR A 89 53.60 -36.51 79.24
CA THR A 89 54.52 -37.26 80.11
C THR A 89 54.63 -36.57 81.47
N SER A 90 54.85 -37.36 82.54
CA SER A 90 55.11 -36.81 83.88
C SER A 90 56.04 -37.74 84.68
N THR A 91 56.64 -37.24 85.76
CA THR A 91 57.49 -38.07 86.65
C THR A 91 57.21 -37.70 88.10
N ASN A 92 57.02 -38.70 88.96
CA ASN A 92 56.81 -38.49 90.40
C ASN A 92 57.35 -39.68 91.22
N GLY A 93 58.30 -39.40 92.13
CA GLY A 93 58.85 -40.40 93.05
C GLY A 93 59.50 -41.62 92.38
N GLY A 94 60.28 -41.40 91.30
CA GLY A 94 60.96 -42.47 90.55
C GLY A 94 60.06 -43.26 89.58
N ARG A 95 58.79 -42.86 89.44
CA ARG A 95 57.84 -43.39 88.45
C ARG A 95 57.64 -42.39 87.33
N HIS A 96 57.77 -42.84 86.09
CA HIS A 96 57.64 -42.02 84.89
C HIS A 96 56.37 -42.44 84.15
N TYR A 97 55.53 -41.51 83.72
CA TYR A 97 54.27 -41.82 83.05
C TYR A 97 54.28 -41.30 81.61
N GLY A 98 53.79 -42.12 80.69
CA GLY A 98 53.56 -41.79 79.29
C GLY A 98 52.09 -41.98 78.95
N ARG A 99 51.39 -40.88 78.65
CA ARG A 99 49.99 -40.92 78.20
C ARG A 99 49.95 -40.94 76.68
N ILE A 100 49.27 -41.94 76.13
CA ILE A 100 49.13 -42.15 74.69
C ILE A 100 47.70 -41.89 74.21
N LYS A 101 47.56 -41.52 72.94
CA LYS A 101 46.33 -41.62 72.16
C LYS A 101 46.51 -42.68 71.08
N ALA A 102 45.65 -43.69 71.08
CA ALA A 102 45.68 -44.81 70.14
C ALA A 102 45.52 -44.34 68.68
N ALA A 103 46.13 -45.07 67.75
CA ALA A 103 45.98 -44.82 66.33
C ALA A 103 44.51 -44.85 65.88
N SER A 104 44.18 -44.12 64.81
CA SER A 104 42.82 -44.10 64.24
C SER A 104 42.45 -45.37 63.48
N GLN A 105 43.41 -46.27 63.25
CA GLN A 105 43.20 -47.55 62.60
C GLN A 105 43.49 -48.69 63.58
N PRO A 106 42.67 -49.76 63.58
CA PRO A 106 42.98 -50.98 64.30
C PRO A 106 44.34 -51.58 63.91
N GLY A 107 45.04 -52.17 64.85
CA GLY A 107 46.39 -52.71 64.68
C GLY A 107 47.13 -52.79 66.00
N THR A 108 48.40 -53.18 65.97
CA THR A 108 49.26 -53.23 67.16
C THR A 108 50.26 -52.09 67.10
N LEU A 109 50.44 -51.38 68.21
CA LEU A 109 51.44 -50.33 68.36
C LEU A 109 52.29 -50.58 69.62
N ASP A 110 53.59 -50.38 69.48
CA ASP A 110 54.56 -50.43 70.56
C ASP A 110 54.72 -49.05 71.20
N VAL A 111 54.66 -48.99 72.53
CA VAL A 111 54.97 -47.84 73.38
C VAL A 111 56.28 -48.12 74.11
N ILE A 112 57.31 -47.33 73.84
CA ILE A 112 58.66 -47.57 74.32
C ILE A 112 59.00 -46.50 75.35
N ALA A 113 59.40 -46.93 76.55
CA ALA A 113 60.06 -46.05 77.52
C ALA A 113 61.57 -46.31 77.47
N GLN A 114 62.35 -45.25 77.30
CA GLN A 114 63.80 -45.32 77.16
C GLN A 114 64.48 -44.46 78.22
N ALA A 115 65.47 -45.02 78.90
CA ALA A 115 66.30 -44.26 79.83
C ALA A 115 67.27 -43.34 79.07
N ASP A 116 67.33 -42.06 79.44
CA ASP A 116 68.07 -41.06 78.65
C ASP A 116 69.60 -41.17 78.83
N ALA A 117 70.06 -41.67 79.98
CA ALA A 117 71.48 -41.74 80.34
C ALA A 117 72.04 -43.18 80.38
N ALA A 118 71.28 -44.18 79.92
CA ALA A 118 71.69 -45.58 79.88
C ALA A 118 71.04 -46.30 78.69
N PRO A 119 71.65 -47.35 78.10
CA PRO A 119 71.06 -48.12 77.01
C PRO A 119 69.99 -49.10 77.52
N LEU A 120 69.06 -48.61 78.34
CA LEU A 120 67.96 -49.38 78.93
C LEU A 120 66.64 -48.87 78.37
N ALA A 121 65.84 -49.77 77.82
CA ALA A 121 64.49 -49.48 77.37
C ALA A 121 63.60 -50.67 77.67
N ASP A 122 62.30 -50.40 77.82
CA ASP A 122 61.28 -51.45 77.89
C ASP A 122 60.06 -51.02 77.09
N THR A 123 59.35 -51.98 76.53
CA THR A 123 58.30 -51.77 75.53
C THR A 123 57.01 -52.43 75.96
N ALA A 124 55.93 -51.66 75.96
CA ALA A 124 54.58 -52.19 76.08
C ALA A 124 53.89 -52.26 74.71
N VAL A 125 53.10 -53.31 74.52
CA VAL A 125 52.34 -53.55 73.29
C VAL A 125 50.89 -53.12 73.51
N VAL A 126 50.37 -52.26 72.64
CA VAL A 126 48.99 -51.78 72.68
C VAL A 126 48.24 -52.28 71.43
N ALA A 127 47.23 -53.12 71.64
CA ALA A 127 46.36 -53.61 70.58
C ALA A 127 45.15 -52.66 70.41
N VAL A 128 45.03 -52.04 69.24
CA VAL A 128 43.88 -51.22 68.83
C VAL A 128 42.89 -52.12 68.09
N THR A 129 41.69 -52.34 68.62
CA THR A 129 40.69 -53.25 68.03
C THR A 129 39.46 -52.50 67.49
N PRO A 130 38.85 -52.92 66.36
CA PRO A 130 37.67 -52.25 65.83
C PRO A 130 36.49 -52.31 66.80
N VAL A 131 35.67 -51.27 66.83
CA VAL A 131 34.38 -51.29 67.55
C VAL A 131 33.47 -52.34 66.88
N PRO A 132 32.87 -53.30 67.61
CA PRO A 132 32.03 -54.34 67.01
C PRO A 132 30.68 -53.79 66.51
N VAL A 133 30.12 -54.36 65.45
CA VAL A 133 28.73 -54.08 65.05
C VAL A 133 27.77 -54.62 66.12
N ALA A 134 26.86 -53.77 66.60
CA ALA A 134 25.84 -54.13 67.57
C ALA A 134 24.46 -54.36 66.93
N SER A 135 24.14 -53.71 65.80
CA SER A 135 22.90 -53.96 65.06
C SER A 135 23.01 -53.62 63.57
N VAL A 136 22.08 -54.15 62.76
CA VAL A 136 21.91 -53.82 61.33
C VAL A 136 20.48 -53.32 61.11
N ALA A 137 20.33 -52.14 60.51
CA ALA A 137 19.03 -51.56 60.14
C ALA A 137 18.80 -51.68 58.64
N VAL A 138 17.63 -52.19 58.21
CA VAL A 138 17.25 -52.33 56.79
C VAL A 138 16.08 -51.41 56.46
N ALA A 139 16.17 -50.67 55.36
CA ALA A 139 15.14 -49.74 54.90
C ALA A 139 14.77 -49.94 53.42
N PRO A 140 13.48 -49.84 53.06
CA PRO A 140 12.31 -49.81 53.96
C PRO A 140 12.11 -51.14 54.69
N ALA A 141 11.46 -51.12 55.86
CA ALA A 141 11.18 -52.32 56.66
C ALA A 141 10.05 -53.20 56.07
N VAL A 142 9.17 -52.62 55.25
CA VAL A 142 8.12 -53.33 54.51
C VAL A 142 8.00 -52.70 53.12
N MET A 143 7.80 -53.52 52.09
CA MET A 143 7.53 -53.05 50.73
C MET A 143 6.64 -54.02 49.94
N SER A 144 5.91 -53.50 48.96
CA SER A 144 5.12 -54.29 48.01
C SER A 144 5.55 -54.03 46.56
N MET A 145 5.56 -55.07 45.72
CA MET A 145 5.95 -54.99 44.31
C MET A 145 5.14 -55.97 43.43
N LEU A 146 5.16 -55.75 42.12
CA LEU A 146 4.55 -56.68 41.15
C LEU A 146 5.53 -57.80 40.76
N VAL A 147 5.00 -58.92 40.28
CA VAL A 147 5.81 -59.95 39.62
C VAL A 147 6.62 -59.33 38.47
N GLY A 148 7.92 -59.60 38.42
CA GLY A 148 8.87 -59.08 37.43
C GLY A 148 9.48 -57.71 37.77
N ALA A 149 8.98 -57.00 38.78
CA ALA A 149 9.55 -55.71 39.20
C ALA A 149 10.86 -55.90 39.98
N THR A 150 11.61 -54.81 40.14
CA THR A 150 12.79 -54.72 41.02
C THR A 150 12.71 -53.53 41.98
N ALA A 151 13.36 -53.62 43.13
CA ALA A 151 13.43 -52.55 44.13
C ALA A 151 14.69 -52.65 44.99
N GLN A 152 15.23 -51.50 45.41
CA GLN A 152 16.49 -51.44 46.16
C GLN A 152 16.23 -51.34 47.67
N LEU A 153 16.89 -52.19 48.46
CA LEU A 153 16.98 -52.06 49.91
C LEU A 153 18.34 -51.47 50.32
N ALA A 154 18.36 -50.75 51.44
CA ALA A 154 19.58 -50.25 52.06
C ALA A 154 19.79 -50.88 53.44
N ALA A 155 21.05 -51.14 53.80
CA ALA A 155 21.44 -51.64 55.12
C ALA A 155 22.48 -50.73 55.77
N VAL A 156 22.32 -50.45 57.07
CA VAL A 156 23.24 -49.62 57.86
C VAL A 156 23.67 -50.40 59.10
N THR A 157 24.98 -50.52 59.33
CA THR A 157 25.57 -51.13 60.52
C THR A 157 25.78 -50.11 61.62
N LEU A 158 25.38 -50.42 62.85
CA LEU A 158 25.45 -49.52 64.00
C LEU A 158 26.22 -50.14 65.17
N ASP A 159 26.98 -49.35 65.92
CA ASP A 159 27.60 -49.76 67.19
C ASP A 159 26.58 -49.77 68.36
N SER A 160 27.03 -50.10 69.57
CA SER A 160 26.14 -50.16 70.75
C SER A 160 25.61 -48.81 71.21
N ALA A 161 26.21 -47.70 70.76
CA ALA A 161 25.76 -46.34 71.01
C ALA A 161 24.82 -45.82 69.90
N GLY A 162 24.61 -46.59 68.82
CA GLY A 162 23.77 -46.21 67.68
C GLY A 162 24.51 -45.42 66.60
N SER A 163 25.84 -45.31 66.67
CA SER A 163 26.64 -44.63 65.64
C SER A 163 26.84 -45.52 64.42
N VAL A 164 26.84 -44.92 63.23
CA VAL A 164 27.05 -45.66 61.97
C VAL A 164 28.50 -46.13 61.87
N LEU A 165 28.67 -47.43 61.67
CA LEU A 165 29.95 -48.05 61.34
C LEU A 165 30.08 -48.14 59.81
N SER A 166 31.11 -47.52 59.24
CA SER A 166 31.41 -47.61 57.81
C SER A 166 32.37 -48.75 57.49
N GLY A 167 32.40 -49.17 56.22
CA GLY A 167 33.33 -50.20 55.73
C GLY A 167 33.03 -51.63 56.21
N ARG A 168 31.87 -51.86 56.83
CA ARG A 168 31.47 -53.17 57.32
C ARG A 168 30.83 -54.01 56.21
N PRO A 169 31.30 -55.25 55.97
CA PRO A 169 30.72 -56.10 54.95
C PRO A 169 29.30 -56.48 55.34
N VAL A 170 28.36 -56.29 54.42
CA VAL A 170 26.96 -56.70 54.56
C VAL A 170 26.66 -57.82 53.58
N THR A 171 26.02 -58.89 54.06
CA THR A 171 25.55 -60.00 53.25
C THR A 171 24.03 -60.03 53.23
N TRP A 172 23.43 -60.26 52.06
CA TRP A 172 21.99 -60.27 51.85
C TRP A 172 21.47 -61.69 51.61
N GLY A 173 20.27 -61.98 52.12
CA GLY A 173 19.58 -63.26 51.87
C GLY A 173 18.07 -63.09 51.81
N SER A 174 17.38 -64.01 51.13
CA SER A 174 15.91 -64.07 51.06
C SER A 174 15.40 -65.36 51.69
N SER A 175 14.33 -65.27 52.47
CA SER A 175 13.64 -66.45 53.01
C SER A 175 12.89 -67.26 51.95
N ALA A 176 12.54 -66.64 50.80
CA ALA A 176 11.85 -67.29 49.70
C ALA A 176 12.35 -66.75 48.35
N PRO A 177 13.53 -67.20 47.85
CA PRO A 177 14.12 -66.69 46.61
C PRO A 177 13.24 -66.87 45.36
N ALA A 178 12.35 -67.87 45.35
CA ALA A 178 11.39 -68.11 44.26
C ALA A 178 10.20 -67.12 44.27
N VAL A 179 9.98 -66.41 45.38
CA VAL A 179 9.00 -65.33 45.51
C VAL A 179 9.68 -63.99 45.27
N ALA A 180 10.75 -63.70 46.01
CA ALA A 180 11.60 -62.54 45.78
C ALA A 180 13.08 -62.88 46.04
N SER A 181 13.95 -62.62 45.06
CA SER A 181 15.40 -62.80 45.18
C SER A 181 16.08 -61.47 45.49
N VAL A 182 17.25 -61.47 46.13
CA VAL A 182 18.05 -60.27 46.42
C VAL A 182 19.50 -60.52 45.99
N ASN A 183 20.17 -59.52 45.41
CA ASN A 183 21.58 -59.62 45.04
C ASN A 183 22.54 -59.09 46.14
N SER A 184 23.85 -59.15 45.88
CA SER A 184 24.89 -58.75 46.84
C SER A 184 24.88 -57.26 47.22
N VAL A 185 24.16 -56.42 46.49
CA VAL A 185 24.04 -54.98 46.78
C VAL A 185 22.65 -54.60 47.30
N GLY A 186 21.76 -55.56 47.56
CA GLY A 186 20.43 -55.29 48.13
C GLY A 186 19.31 -55.02 47.12
N LEU A 187 19.53 -55.27 45.81
CA LEU A 187 18.48 -55.16 44.80
C LEU A 187 17.60 -56.41 44.81
N VAL A 188 16.31 -56.22 45.09
CA VAL A 188 15.28 -57.26 45.17
C VAL A 188 14.55 -57.40 43.84
N THR A 189 14.28 -58.63 43.39
CA THR A 189 13.49 -58.95 42.19
C THR A 189 12.30 -59.84 42.55
N GLY A 190 11.08 -59.44 42.20
CA GLY A 190 9.88 -60.24 42.44
C GLY A 190 9.67 -61.28 41.34
N ALA A 191 9.56 -62.56 41.69
CA ALA A 191 9.47 -63.67 40.72
C ALA A 191 8.06 -64.30 40.67
N THR A 192 7.42 -64.49 41.82
CA THR A 192 6.08 -65.09 41.91
C THR A 192 5.30 -64.40 43.01
N ALA A 193 3.97 -64.32 42.90
CA ALA A 193 3.16 -63.72 43.96
C ALA A 193 3.28 -64.49 45.29
N GLY A 194 3.43 -63.75 46.38
CA GLY A 194 3.71 -64.29 47.71
C GLY A 194 4.41 -63.26 48.60
N SER A 195 4.90 -63.68 49.76
CA SER A 195 5.69 -62.82 50.66
C SER A 195 7.06 -63.45 50.94
N ALA A 196 8.11 -62.64 50.96
CA ALA A 196 9.48 -63.03 51.31
C ALA A 196 10.07 -62.04 52.32
N THR A 197 10.96 -62.52 53.20
CA THR A 197 11.71 -61.67 54.13
C THR A 197 13.15 -61.58 53.62
N ILE A 198 13.62 -60.36 53.40
CA ILE A 198 14.98 -60.06 52.96
C ILE A 198 15.81 -59.63 54.17
N THR A 199 16.91 -60.32 54.44
CA THR A 199 17.75 -60.12 55.63
C THR A 199 19.14 -59.62 55.22
N ALA A 200 19.61 -58.57 55.88
CA ALA A 200 20.99 -58.08 55.80
C ALA A 200 21.75 -58.49 57.07
N THR A 201 22.93 -59.08 56.93
CA THR A 201 23.76 -59.58 58.05
C THR A 201 25.18 -59.00 57.98
N SER A 202 25.70 -58.52 59.12
CA SER A 202 27.08 -58.07 59.30
C SER A 202 27.59 -58.43 60.69
N GLU A 203 28.79 -59.02 60.80
CA GLU A 203 29.43 -59.43 62.07
C GLU A 203 28.52 -60.20 63.04
N GLY A 204 27.64 -61.05 62.50
CA GLY A 204 26.69 -61.85 63.28
C GLY A 204 25.42 -61.11 63.72
N GLN A 205 25.30 -59.81 63.44
CA GLN A 205 24.08 -59.03 63.63
C GLN A 205 23.25 -58.97 62.36
N SER A 206 21.93 -58.84 62.47
CA SER A 206 21.03 -58.81 61.31
C SER A 206 19.87 -57.83 61.45
N GLY A 207 19.37 -57.38 60.29
CA GLY A 207 18.14 -56.60 60.13
C GLY A 207 17.37 -57.13 58.91
N SER A 208 16.07 -56.86 58.82
CA SER A 208 15.25 -57.43 57.74
C SER A 208 14.18 -56.49 57.21
N SER A 209 13.71 -56.78 55.98
CA SER A 209 12.58 -56.16 55.30
C SER A 209 11.59 -57.22 54.84
N THR A 210 10.28 -56.95 54.98
CA THR A 210 9.22 -57.83 54.45
C THR A 210 8.80 -57.35 53.07
N VAL A 211 8.89 -58.21 52.06
CA VAL A 211 8.58 -57.94 50.66
C VAL A 211 7.35 -58.76 50.23
N THR A 212 6.28 -58.08 49.83
CA THR A 212 5.08 -58.73 49.26
C THR A 212 5.06 -58.56 47.74
N VAL A 213 5.02 -59.67 47.01
CA VAL A 213 4.90 -59.73 45.55
C VAL A 213 3.45 -60.05 45.18
N THR A 214 2.81 -59.25 44.32
CA THR A 214 1.41 -59.45 43.92
C THR A 214 1.26 -59.65 42.41
N ASN A 215 0.22 -60.40 42.00
CA ASN A 215 -0.09 -60.70 40.58
C ASN A 215 -1.24 -59.87 40.01
N VAL A 216 -1.83 -58.96 40.79
CA VAL A 216 -3.04 -58.22 40.35
C VAL A 216 -2.60 -57.01 39.54
N ALA A 217 -2.50 -57.19 38.22
CA ALA A 217 -2.48 -56.07 37.29
C ALA A 217 -3.88 -55.44 37.24
N ALA A 218 -3.99 -54.12 37.41
CA ALA A 218 -5.28 -53.42 37.43
C ALA A 218 -6.13 -53.71 36.17
N PRO A 219 -7.44 -54.00 36.30
CA PRO A 219 -8.29 -54.34 35.16
C PRO A 219 -8.44 -53.16 34.19
N VAL A 220 -8.62 -53.44 32.90
CA VAL A 220 -8.99 -52.39 31.93
C VAL A 220 -10.37 -51.84 32.26
N ALA A 221 -10.46 -50.54 32.49
CA ALA A 221 -11.71 -49.81 32.71
C ALA A 221 -12.19 -49.06 31.46
N SER A 222 -11.29 -48.70 30.55
CA SER A 222 -11.66 -48.07 29.26
C SER A 222 -10.63 -48.36 28.17
N VAL A 223 -11.05 -48.27 26.91
CA VAL A 223 -10.18 -48.32 25.72
C VAL A 223 -10.46 -47.09 24.86
N THR A 224 -9.43 -46.33 24.53
CA THR A 224 -9.53 -45.20 23.59
C THR A 224 -8.87 -45.56 22.26
N VAL A 225 -9.52 -45.23 21.14
CA VAL A 225 -8.97 -45.42 19.79
C VAL A 225 -8.64 -44.08 19.15
N THR A 226 -7.42 -43.93 18.63
CA THR A 226 -6.94 -42.70 17.97
C THR A 226 -6.44 -43.00 16.55
N PRO A 227 -6.82 -42.20 15.54
CA PRO A 227 -7.84 -41.15 15.60
C PRO A 227 -9.25 -41.72 15.80
N GLY A 228 -10.16 -40.94 16.40
CA GLY A 228 -11.57 -41.34 16.59
C GLY A 228 -12.41 -41.34 15.30
N SER A 229 -11.87 -40.75 14.23
CA SER A 229 -12.45 -40.82 12.88
C SER A 229 -11.36 -40.60 11.82
N ALA A 230 -11.51 -41.21 10.64
CA ALA A 230 -10.65 -40.94 9.48
C ALA A 230 -11.44 -41.02 8.16
N SER A 231 -11.03 -40.22 7.17
CA SER A 231 -11.51 -40.31 5.78
C SER A 231 -10.37 -40.78 4.90
N VAL A 232 -10.57 -41.89 4.17
CA VAL A 232 -9.50 -42.59 3.42
C VAL A 232 -10.00 -42.91 2.01
N GLN A 233 -9.18 -42.73 0.99
CA GLN A 233 -9.55 -43.13 -0.37
C GLN A 233 -9.49 -44.66 -0.52
N SER A 234 -10.38 -45.21 -1.33
CA SER A 234 -10.36 -46.63 -1.72
C SER A 234 -8.95 -47.07 -2.15
N GLY A 235 -8.46 -48.17 -1.60
CA GLY A 235 -7.12 -48.72 -1.84
C GLY A 235 -6.02 -48.16 -0.94
N GLN A 236 -6.28 -47.12 -0.14
CA GLN A 236 -5.31 -46.57 0.82
C GLN A 236 -5.49 -47.16 2.22
N THR A 237 -4.52 -46.93 3.11
CA THR A 237 -4.54 -47.45 4.48
C THR A 237 -4.46 -46.32 5.52
N VAL A 238 -4.94 -46.59 6.74
CA VAL A 238 -4.79 -45.73 7.91
C VAL A 238 -4.46 -46.57 9.14
N ARG A 239 -3.54 -46.12 9.98
CA ARG A 239 -3.21 -46.79 11.25
C ARG A 239 -4.05 -46.24 12.39
N LEU A 240 -4.69 -47.11 13.14
CA LEU A 240 -5.34 -46.80 14.41
C LEU A 240 -4.50 -47.31 15.58
N THR A 241 -4.55 -46.60 16.71
CA THR A 241 -3.90 -47.00 17.96
C THR A 241 -4.96 -47.14 19.05
N ALA A 242 -4.94 -48.26 19.79
CA ALA A 242 -5.78 -48.47 20.96
C ALA A 242 -4.98 -48.27 22.26
N SER A 243 -5.58 -47.62 23.25
CA SER A 243 -4.95 -47.33 24.55
C SER A 243 -5.86 -47.75 25.71
N PRO A 244 -5.68 -48.97 26.25
CA PRO A 244 -6.38 -49.42 27.46
C PRO A 244 -5.92 -48.66 28.70
N ARG A 245 -6.85 -48.32 29.58
CA ARG A 245 -6.59 -47.61 30.84
C ARG A 245 -7.28 -48.26 32.03
N ASP A 246 -6.67 -48.17 33.22
CA ASP A 246 -7.31 -48.57 34.48
C ASP A 246 -8.37 -47.54 34.94
N ALA A 247 -9.06 -47.83 36.04
CA ALA A 247 -10.11 -46.95 36.59
C ALA A 247 -9.58 -45.59 37.08
N SER A 248 -8.27 -45.47 37.31
CA SER A 248 -7.59 -44.23 37.69
C SER A 248 -7.07 -43.45 36.48
N GLY A 249 -7.27 -43.97 35.26
CA GLY A 249 -6.87 -43.35 34.00
C GLY A 249 -5.43 -43.66 33.57
N ASN A 250 -4.69 -44.53 34.28
CA ASN A 250 -3.32 -44.89 33.90
C ASN A 250 -3.31 -45.83 32.69
N LEU A 251 -2.32 -45.67 31.80
CA LEU A 251 -2.13 -46.55 30.64
C LEU A 251 -1.72 -47.96 31.09
N LEU A 252 -2.41 -48.96 30.56
CA LEU A 252 -2.10 -50.38 30.78
C LEU A 252 -1.36 -50.95 29.56
N GLY A 253 -0.04 -51.07 29.68
CA GLY A 253 0.81 -51.70 28.67
C GLY A 253 0.65 -53.22 28.61
N GLY A 254 0.98 -53.83 27.47
CA GLY A 254 1.02 -55.29 27.29
C GLY A 254 -0.34 -56.01 27.23
N ARG A 255 -1.45 -55.27 27.22
CA ARG A 255 -2.80 -55.84 27.12
C ARG A 255 -3.12 -56.25 25.69
N ALA A 256 -3.75 -57.41 25.53
CA ALA A 256 -4.20 -57.88 24.21
C ALA A 256 -5.34 -57.01 23.68
N ILE A 257 -5.27 -56.64 22.40
CA ILE A 257 -6.29 -55.85 21.71
C ILE A 257 -6.88 -56.69 20.57
N ALA A 258 -8.20 -56.84 20.56
CA ALA A 258 -8.94 -57.44 19.45
C ALA A 258 -9.57 -56.33 18.61
N TRP A 259 -9.26 -56.30 17.31
CA TRP A 259 -9.81 -55.35 16.35
C TRP A 259 -10.93 -55.99 15.53
N THR A 260 -12.01 -55.23 15.29
CA THR A 260 -13.14 -55.66 14.45
C THR A 260 -13.61 -54.51 13.58
N SER A 261 -14.18 -54.84 12.42
CA SER A 261 -14.82 -53.87 11.53
C SER A 261 -16.31 -54.19 11.40
N SER A 262 -17.16 -53.16 11.44
CA SER A 262 -18.58 -53.31 11.16
C SER A 262 -18.86 -53.68 9.70
N ASN A 263 -17.93 -53.39 8.77
CA ASN A 263 -18.04 -53.77 7.37
C ASN A 263 -16.64 -53.88 6.73
N ALA A 264 -16.10 -55.10 6.67
CA ALA A 264 -14.78 -55.37 6.12
C ALA A 264 -14.66 -55.10 4.61
N THR A 265 -15.77 -55.05 3.86
CA THR A 265 -15.75 -54.70 2.42
C THR A 265 -15.55 -53.20 2.18
N VAL A 266 -15.90 -52.37 3.17
CA VAL A 266 -15.68 -50.92 3.16
C VAL A 266 -14.34 -50.60 3.84
N ALA A 267 -14.08 -51.13 5.03
CA ALA A 267 -12.78 -50.95 5.71
C ALA A 267 -12.41 -52.22 6.49
N ALA A 268 -11.35 -52.91 6.07
CA ALA A 268 -10.82 -54.08 6.77
C ALA A 268 -9.73 -53.64 7.76
N VAL A 269 -9.70 -54.20 8.97
CA VAL A 269 -8.65 -53.91 9.99
C VAL A 269 -7.89 -55.18 10.32
N ASP A 270 -6.56 -55.10 10.43
CA ASP A 270 -5.72 -56.20 10.87
C ASP A 270 -5.45 -56.22 12.39
N GLY A 271 -4.73 -57.24 12.87
CA GLY A 271 -4.41 -57.38 14.29
C GLY A 271 -3.49 -56.28 14.86
N SER A 272 -2.85 -55.47 14.01
CA SER A 272 -2.01 -54.34 14.41
C SER A 272 -2.75 -53.01 14.46
N GLY A 273 -4.03 -52.99 14.09
CA GLY A 273 -4.83 -51.77 13.94
C GLY A 273 -4.61 -51.04 12.62
N LEU A 274 -4.01 -51.68 11.61
CA LEU A 274 -3.92 -51.12 10.26
C LEU A 274 -5.23 -51.37 9.50
N VAL A 275 -5.89 -50.29 9.09
CA VAL A 275 -7.14 -50.31 8.34
C VAL A 275 -6.84 -50.15 6.85
N THR A 276 -7.39 -51.01 6.00
CA THR A 276 -7.34 -50.96 4.55
C THR A 276 -8.71 -50.57 4.00
N ALA A 277 -8.77 -49.50 3.21
CA ALA A 277 -10.00 -49.00 2.61
C ALA A 277 -10.37 -49.79 1.34
N GLY A 278 -11.57 -50.36 1.32
CA GLY A 278 -12.15 -51.11 0.21
C GLY A 278 -13.12 -50.26 -0.60
N ALA A 279 -14.40 -50.63 -0.64
CA ALA A 279 -15.44 -49.90 -1.35
C ALA A 279 -15.82 -48.58 -0.66
N ALA A 280 -16.30 -47.61 -1.44
CA ALA A 280 -16.80 -46.35 -0.88
C ALA A 280 -18.00 -46.59 0.06
N GLY A 281 -18.03 -45.87 1.18
CA GLY A 281 -19.02 -46.07 2.24
C GLY A 281 -18.46 -45.73 3.61
N SER A 282 -19.13 -46.16 4.67
CA SER A 282 -18.67 -45.96 6.05
C SER A 282 -18.60 -47.28 6.82
N ALA A 283 -17.59 -47.44 7.66
CA ALA A 283 -17.45 -48.56 8.59
C ALA A 283 -16.94 -48.07 9.95
N THR A 284 -17.34 -48.72 11.03
CA THR A 284 -16.81 -48.47 12.38
C THR A 284 -15.80 -49.55 12.73
N ILE A 285 -14.61 -49.15 13.17
CA ILE A 285 -13.56 -50.04 13.64
C ILE A 285 -13.54 -50.02 15.17
N THR A 286 -13.66 -51.18 15.80
CA THR A 286 -13.74 -51.32 17.26
C THR A 286 -12.53 -52.10 17.78
N ALA A 287 -11.82 -51.52 18.75
CA ALA A 287 -10.78 -52.17 19.54
C ALA A 287 -11.35 -52.62 20.89
N THR A 288 -11.15 -53.87 21.26
CA THR A 288 -11.62 -54.44 22.53
C THR A 288 -10.47 -55.05 23.33
N SER A 289 -10.41 -54.76 24.63
CA SER A 289 -9.43 -55.32 25.57
C SER A 289 -10.13 -55.62 26.90
N GLU A 290 -10.03 -56.87 27.38
CA GLU A 290 -10.62 -57.33 28.65
C GLU A 290 -12.12 -56.97 28.81
N GLY A 291 -12.87 -56.98 27.70
CA GLY A 291 -14.31 -56.69 27.67
C GLY A 291 -14.67 -55.20 27.56
N GLN A 292 -13.69 -54.29 27.58
CA GLN A 292 -13.90 -52.86 27.32
C GLN A 292 -13.56 -52.51 25.88
N SER A 293 -14.30 -51.57 25.29
CA SER A 293 -14.15 -51.22 23.87
C SER A 293 -14.02 -49.72 23.64
N GLY A 294 -13.30 -49.37 22.57
CA GLY A 294 -13.28 -48.04 21.96
C GLY A 294 -13.41 -48.16 20.46
N SER A 295 -13.88 -47.10 19.78
CA SER A 295 -14.18 -47.16 18.34
C SER A 295 -13.62 -45.98 17.56
N SER A 296 -13.38 -46.19 16.26
CA SER A 296 -13.08 -45.17 15.27
C SER A 296 -14.03 -45.28 14.08
N SER A 297 -14.51 -44.15 13.58
CA SER A 297 -15.36 -44.09 12.37
C SER A 297 -14.53 -43.88 11.11
N ILE A 298 -14.63 -44.79 10.15
CA ILE A 298 -13.88 -44.74 8.89
C ILE A 298 -14.85 -44.46 7.75
N THR A 299 -14.61 -43.37 7.02
CA THR A 299 -15.30 -43.05 5.77
C THR A 299 -14.38 -43.33 4.60
N VAL A 300 -14.81 -44.19 3.68
CA VAL A 300 -14.09 -44.49 2.46
C VAL A 300 -14.70 -43.71 1.31
N THR A 301 -13.88 -42.86 0.68
CA THR A 301 -14.26 -42.14 -0.52
C THR A 301 -13.76 -42.89 -1.75
N SER A 302 -14.54 -42.91 -2.84
CA SER A 302 -14.08 -43.45 -4.12
C SER A 302 -12.80 -42.75 -4.57
N ALA A 303 -11.88 -43.51 -5.18
CA ALA A 303 -10.74 -42.90 -5.85
C ALA A 303 -11.24 -41.98 -6.99
N PRO A 304 -10.62 -40.80 -7.22
CA PRO A 304 -10.99 -39.95 -8.34
C PRO A 304 -10.77 -40.70 -9.65
N VAL A 305 -11.79 -40.75 -10.52
CA VAL A 305 -11.66 -41.33 -11.86
C VAL A 305 -10.64 -40.49 -12.64
N PRO A 306 -9.53 -41.04 -13.16
CA PRO A 306 -8.52 -40.22 -13.84
C PRO A 306 -9.06 -39.61 -15.14
N VAL A 307 -8.58 -38.43 -15.50
CA VAL A 307 -8.85 -37.87 -16.84
C VAL A 307 -8.13 -38.72 -17.90
N ALA A 308 -8.90 -39.33 -18.80
CA ALA A 308 -8.36 -40.12 -19.90
C ALA A 308 -8.13 -39.28 -21.16
N SER A 309 -9.00 -38.29 -21.40
CA SER A 309 -8.92 -37.36 -22.53
C SER A 309 -9.45 -35.97 -22.16
N LEU A 310 -9.05 -34.94 -22.93
CA LEU A 310 -9.53 -33.57 -22.78
C LEU A 310 -9.87 -33.00 -24.15
N THR A 311 -11.07 -32.43 -24.29
CA THR A 311 -11.54 -31.83 -25.55
C THR A 311 -11.76 -30.34 -25.36
N VAL A 312 -11.42 -29.53 -26.37
CA VAL A 312 -11.66 -28.08 -26.38
C VAL A 312 -12.66 -27.74 -27.48
N ALA A 313 -13.69 -26.97 -27.15
CA ALA A 313 -14.72 -26.52 -28.09
C ALA A 313 -14.86 -24.99 -28.09
N PRO A 314 -15.05 -24.36 -29.26
CA PRO A 314 -14.91 -24.97 -30.60
C PRO A 314 -13.43 -25.35 -30.92
N PRO A 315 -13.19 -26.30 -31.84
CA PRO A 315 -11.83 -26.72 -32.24
C PRO A 315 -11.08 -25.65 -33.04
N SER A 316 -11.81 -24.68 -33.59
CA SER A 316 -11.27 -23.45 -34.13
C SER A 316 -12.23 -22.29 -33.91
N ALA A 317 -11.69 -21.07 -33.81
CA ALA A 317 -12.47 -19.85 -33.67
C ALA A 317 -11.82 -18.69 -34.44
N GLY A 318 -12.66 -17.83 -35.02
CA GLY A 318 -12.24 -16.54 -35.58
C GLY A 318 -12.57 -15.41 -34.62
N VAL A 319 -11.65 -14.47 -34.44
CA VAL A 319 -11.86 -13.27 -33.60
C VAL A 319 -11.17 -12.07 -34.23
N GLN A 320 -11.70 -10.86 -34.05
CA GLN A 320 -11.00 -9.64 -34.46
C GLN A 320 -10.04 -9.17 -33.36
N VAL A 321 -8.98 -8.43 -33.73
CA VAL A 321 -8.12 -7.77 -32.74
C VAL A 321 -8.99 -6.91 -31.80
N GLY A 322 -8.78 -7.05 -30.49
CA GLY A 322 -9.55 -6.39 -29.43
C GLY A 322 -10.85 -7.09 -29.02
N GLN A 323 -11.32 -8.10 -29.78
CA GLN A 323 -12.50 -8.88 -29.44
C GLN A 323 -12.14 -10.18 -28.72
N THR A 324 -13.15 -10.82 -28.13
CA THR A 324 -12.99 -12.04 -27.34
C THR A 324 -13.81 -13.22 -27.88
N VAL A 325 -13.37 -14.43 -27.58
CA VAL A 325 -14.12 -15.67 -27.82
C VAL A 325 -13.91 -16.62 -26.65
N GLN A 326 -14.98 -17.28 -26.20
CA GLN A 326 -14.92 -18.25 -25.11
C GLN A 326 -14.64 -19.65 -25.65
N LEU A 327 -13.63 -20.32 -25.09
CA LEU A 327 -13.38 -21.74 -25.29
C LEU A 327 -13.81 -22.54 -24.06
N THR A 328 -14.30 -23.75 -24.28
CA THR A 328 -14.69 -24.67 -23.20
C THR A 328 -13.85 -25.93 -23.26
N ALA A 329 -13.21 -26.29 -22.14
CA ALA A 329 -12.48 -27.54 -21.99
C ALA A 329 -13.34 -28.57 -21.24
N THR A 330 -13.47 -29.78 -21.78
CA THR A 330 -14.22 -30.89 -21.18
C THR A 330 -13.28 -32.08 -20.96
N PRO A 331 -12.79 -32.30 -19.73
CA PRO A 331 -12.10 -33.54 -19.35
C PRO A 331 -13.08 -34.72 -19.35
N ARG A 332 -12.63 -35.90 -19.78
CA ARG A 332 -13.45 -37.12 -19.84
C ARG A 332 -12.70 -38.31 -19.27
N ASP A 333 -13.42 -39.25 -18.67
CA ASP A 333 -12.86 -40.52 -18.22
C ASP A 333 -12.63 -41.51 -19.39
N ALA A 334 -12.15 -42.71 -19.07
CA ALA A 334 -11.85 -43.76 -20.05
C ALA A 334 -13.09 -44.29 -20.78
N SER A 335 -14.30 -44.10 -20.22
CA SER A 335 -15.57 -44.44 -20.86
C SER A 335 -16.11 -43.32 -21.76
N GLY A 336 -15.47 -42.15 -21.73
CA GLY A 336 -15.89 -40.96 -22.47
C GLY A 336 -16.87 -40.06 -21.71
N ALA A 337 -17.22 -40.38 -20.46
CA ALA A 337 -18.11 -39.56 -19.65
C ALA A 337 -17.40 -38.27 -19.18
N PRO A 338 -18.08 -37.11 -19.17
CA PRO A 338 -17.47 -35.85 -18.74
C PRO A 338 -17.17 -35.86 -17.24
N LEU A 339 -16.00 -35.35 -16.87
CA LEU A 339 -15.55 -35.18 -15.50
C LEU A 339 -15.68 -33.71 -15.09
N THR A 340 -16.40 -33.45 -14.00
CA THR A 340 -16.55 -32.10 -13.42
C THR A 340 -15.56 -31.85 -12.29
N GLY A 341 -15.34 -30.58 -11.93
CA GLY A 341 -14.49 -30.19 -10.79
C GLY A 341 -12.99 -30.40 -11.00
N ARG A 342 -12.54 -30.62 -12.24
CA ARG A 342 -11.12 -30.78 -12.58
C ARG A 342 -10.49 -29.44 -12.90
N THR A 343 -9.29 -29.23 -12.37
CA THR A 343 -8.48 -28.06 -12.70
C THR A 343 -8.04 -28.14 -14.15
N VAL A 344 -8.32 -27.10 -14.92
CA VAL A 344 -7.86 -26.93 -16.31
C VAL A 344 -6.91 -25.75 -16.36
N THR A 345 -5.72 -25.95 -16.90
CA THR A 345 -4.77 -24.88 -17.19
C THR A 345 -4.83 -24.52 -18.68
N TRP A 346 -4.79 -23.23 -18.99
CA TRP A 346 -4.85 -22.73 -20.35
C TRP A 346 -3.52 -22.07 -20.72
N SER A 347 -3.10 -22.26 -21.97
CA SER A 347 -1.93 -21.59 -22.54
C SER A 347 -2.17 -21.23 -24.00
N SER A 348 -1.46 -20.21 -24.47
CA SER A 348 -1.44 -19.83 -25.88
C SER A 348 -0.05 -20.06 -26.44
N SER A 349 0.03 -20.60 -27.66
CA SER A 349 1.30 -20.73 -28.39
C SER A 349 1.90 -19.36 -28.77
N ASN A 350 1.07 -18.31 -28.83
CA ASN A 350 1.52 -16.95 -29.12
C ASN A 350 0.58 -15.91 -28.50
N THR A 351 0.95 -15.38 -27.34
CA THR A 351 0.17 -14.38 -26.61
C THR A 351 0.12 -13.01 -27.28
N SER A 352 1.04 -12.70 -28.21
CA SER A 352 0.96 -11.46 -29.00
C SER A 352 -0.08 -11.53 -30.12
N VAL A 353 -0.54 -12.74 -30.47
CA VAL A 353 -1.65 -12.97 -31.40
C VAL A 353 -2.95 -13.18 -30.62
N ALA A 354 -2.99 -14.15 -29.71
CA ALA A 354 -4.18 -14.42 -28.90
C ALA A 354 -3.80 -14.76 -27.45
N ALA A 355 -4.32 -14.01 -26.49
CA ALA A 355 -4.12 -14.28 -25.06
C ALA A 355 -5.32 -15.05 -24.51
N VAL A 356 -5.09 -16.03 -23.62
CA VAL A 356 -6.16 -16.82 -23.00
C VAL A 356 -6.12 -16.68 -21.48
N SER A 357 -7.29 -16.50 -20.86
CA SER A 357 -7.42 -16.44 -19.40
C SER A 357 -7.52 -17.85 -18.77
N GLY A 358 -7.43 -17.92 -17.44
CA GLY A 358 -7.61 -19.18 -16.70
C GLY A 358 -9.01 -19.82 -16.84
N THR A 359 -9.98 -19.12 -17.40
CA THR A 359 -11.34 -19.64 -17.65
C THR A 359 -11.58 -20.01 -19.11
N GLY A 360 -10.57 -19.90 -19.99
CA GLY A 360 -10.72 -20.19 -21.41
C GLY A 360 -11.24 -19.03 -22.26
N LEU A 361 -11.42 -17.83 -21.69
CA LEU A 361 -11.73 -16.62 -22.47
C LEU A 361 -10.47 -16.17 -23.23
N VAL A 362 -10.54 -16.18 -24.55
CA VAL A 362 -9.46 -15.77 -25.46
C VAL A 362 -9.70 -14.35 -25.94
N THR A 363 -8.67 -13.51 -25.95
CA THR A 363 -8.66 -12.13 -26.47
C THR A 363 -7.71 -12.04 -27.66
N GLY A 364 -8.18 -11.50 -28.79
CA GLY A 364 -7.34 -11.24 -29.95
C GLY A 364 -6.42 -10.03 -29.71
N ALA A 365 -5.11 -10.23 -29.69
CA ALA A 365 -4.11 -9.20 -29.42
C ALA A 365 -3.43 -8.68 -30.71
N GLY A 366 -3.27 -9.53 -31.72
CA GLY A 366 -2.62 -9.18 -32.99
C GLY A 366 -3.05 -10.12 -34.11
N ALA A 367 -3.06 -9.64 -35.35
CA ALA A 367 -3.47 -10.45 -36.48
C ALA A 367 -2.54 -11.66 -36.68
N GLY A 368 -3.11 -12.84 -36.93
CA GLY A 368 -2.36 -14.09 -37.06
C GLY A 368 -3.16 -15.30 -36.58
N SER A 369 -2.47 -16.41 -36.32
CA SER A 369 -3.09 -17.60 -35.74
C SER A 369 -2.29 -18.06 -34.52
N ALA A 370 -3.00 -18.47 -33.47
CA ALA A 370 -2.41 -19.04 -32.27
C ALA A 370 -3.18 -20.32 -31.87
N THR A 371 -2.45 -21.33 -31.41
CA THR A 371 -3.04 -22.54 -30.85
C THR A 371 -3.22 -22.35 -29.36
N ILE A 372 -4.45 -22.43 -28.90
CA ILE A 372 -4.81 -22.40 -27.48
C ILE A 372 -4.87 -23.84 -26.97
N THR A 373 -4.15 -24.13 -25.91
CA THR A 373 -4.08 -25.45 -25.28
C THR A 373 -4.72 -25.41 -23.91
N ALA A 374 -5.63 -26.35 -23.66
CA ALA A 374 -6.11 -26.66 -22.32
C ALA A 374 -5.46 -27.96 -21.84
N ALA A 375 -5.04 -28.03 -20.59
CA ALA A 375 -4.45 -29.22 -19.99
C ALA A 375 -5.07 -29.54 -18.61
N SER A 376 -5.24 -30.83 -18.32
CA SER A 376 -5.71 -31.35 -17.04
C SER A 376 -5.15 -32.75 -16.81
N GLU A 377 -4.55 -33.00 -15.65
CA GLU A 377 -4.00 -34.32 -15.25
C GLU A 377 -3.09 -34.98 -16.31
N GLY A 378 -2.27 -34.18 -17.00
CA GLY A 378 -1.34 -34.66 -18.04
C GLY A 378 -1.98 -34.95 -19.41
N LYS A 379 -3.29 -34.71 -19.56
CA LYS A 379 -4.00 -34.74 -20.85
C LYS A 379 -4.22 -33.33 -21.37
N SER A 380 -4.27 -33.15 -22.68
CA SER A 380 -4.49 -31.86 -23.31
C SER A 380 -5.46 -31.95 -24.48
N GLY A 381 -6.04 -30.80 -24.81
CA GLY A 381 -6.85 -30.56 -26.01
C GLY A 381 -6.55 -29.15 -26.52
N THR A 382 -6.77 -28.93 -27.81
CA THR A 382 -6.38 -27.67 -28.46
C THR A 382 -7.51 -27.05 -29.27
N SER A 383 -7.43 -25.74 -29.45
CA SER A 383 -8.26 -24.98 -30.38
C SER A 383 -7.39 -23.99 -31.15
N ILE A 384 -7.62 -23.86 -32.46
CA ILE A 384 -6.91 -22.90 -33.30
C ILE A 384 -7.69 -21.59 -33.33
N VAL A 385 -7.10 -20.51 -32.83
CA VAL A 385 -7.70 -19.18 -32.86
C VAL A 385 -7.03 -18.34 -33.93
N THR A 386 -7.80 -17.95 -34.94
CA THR A 386 -7.36 -17.04 -35.99
C THR A 386 -7.86 -15.63 -35.67
N VAL A 387 -6.90 -14.72 -35.45
CA VAL A 387 -7.17 -13.32 -35.19
C VAL A 387 -7.03 -12.54 -36.49
N THR A 388 -8.11 -11.93 -36.94
CA THR A 388 -8.09 -11.05 -38.12
C THR A 388 -7.93 -9.61 -37.69
N ALA A 389 -7.16 -8.82 -38.45
CA ALA A 389 -7.23 -7.38 -38.32
C ALA A 389 -8.68 -6.91 -38.59
N PRO A 390 -9.17 -5.86 -37.91
CA PRO A 390 -10.41 -5.21 -38.31
C PRO A 390 -10.29 -4.81 -39.80
N PRO A 391 -11.40 -4.84 -40.57
CA PRO A 391 -11.41 -4.24 -41.90
C PRO A 391 -10.86 -2.81 -41.81
N PRO A 392 -10.01 -2.36 -42.74
CA PRO A 392 -9.58 -0.97 -42.75
C PRO A 392 -10.81 -0.08 -42.76
N ALA A 393 -10.94 0.82 -41.78
CA ALA A 393 -12.05 1.74 -41.74
C ALA A 393 -12.13 2.48 -43.09
N ALA A 394 -13.30 2.44 -43.72
CA ALA A 394 -13.52 3.13 -44.98
C ALA A 394 -13.49 4.64 -44.72
N VAL A 395 -12.81 5.39 -45.59
CA VAL A 395 -12.85 6.85 -45.54
C VAL A 395 -14.25 7.29 -45.98
N ALA A 396 -15.00 7.90 -45.07
CA ALA A 396 -16.28 8.51 -45.36
C ALA A 396 -16.14 9.98 -45.79
N ALA A 397 -15.16 10.70 -45.21
CA ALA A 397 -14.86 12.10 -45.51
C ALA A 397 -13.35 12.39 -45.34
N VAL A 398 -12.87 13.49 -45.91
CA VAL A 398 -11.52 14.03 -45.64
C VAL A 398 -11.70 15.45 -45.11
N THR A 399 -11.13 15.75 -43.93
CA THR A 399 -11.11 17.12 -43.39
C THR A 399 -9.75 17.74 -43.59
N VAL A 400 -9.70 18.97 -44.08
CA VAL A 400 -8.45 19.73 -44.24
C VAL A 400 -8.39 20.84 -43.18
N SER A 401 -7.26 20.97 -42.49
CA SER A 401 -7.02 21.99 -41.48
C SER A 401 -5.71 22.74 -41.73
N PRO A 402 -5.69 24.08 -41.63
CA PRO A 402 -6.88 24.93 -41.54
C PRO A 402 -7.74 24.82 -42.83
N ALA A 403 -9.06 25.01 -42.69
CA ALA A 403 -10.00 24.98 -43.84
C ALA A 403 -9.87 26.21 -44.76
N SER A 404 -9.17 27.23 -44.29
CA SER A 404 -8.78 28.39 -45.07
C SER A 404 -7.46 28.95 -44.55
N ALA A 405 -6.61 29.47 -45.43
CA ALA A 405 -5.40 30.15 -45.03
C ALA A 405 -5.07 31.32 -45.96
N TYR A 406 -4.33 32.27 -45.41
CA TYR A 406 -3.82 33.42 -46.13
C TYR A 406 -2.30 33.34 -46.21
N LEU A 407 -1.77 33.61 -47.40
CA LEU A 407 -0.35 33.54 -47.72
C LEU A 407 0.06 34.84 -48.37
N LEU A 408 1.25 35.33 -48.03
CA LEU A 408 1.93 36.27 -48.91
C LEU A 408 2.62 35.49 -50.04
N VAL A 409 2.78 36.11 -51.20
CA VAL A 409 3.57 35.58 -52.30
C VAL A 409 4.96 35.21 -51.77
N GLY A 410 5.40 33.99 -52.03
CA GLY A 410 6.66 33.42 -51.54
C GLY A 410 6.59 32.77 -50.16
N THR A 411 5.49 32.88 -49.42
CA THR A 411 5.32 32.25 -48.10
C THR A 411 4.59 30.90 -48.20
N THR A 412 4.63 30.14 -47.12
CA THR A 412 4.06 28.79 -47.06
C THR A 412 3.12 28.59 -45.87
N VAL A 413 2.17 27.67 -46.04
CA VAL A 413 1.30 27.17 -44.97
C VAL A 413 1.21 25.66 -45.07
N GLN A 414 1.33 24.99 -43.95
CA GLN A 414 1.17 23.54 -43.89
C GLN A 414 -0.30 23.21 -43.68
N LEU A 415 -0.91 22.53 -44.65
CA LEU A 415 -2.23 21.93 -44.48
C LEU A 415 -2.10 20.50 -43.97
N LEU A 416 -3.01 20.12 -43.10
CA LEU A 416 -3.17 18.75 -42.64
C LEU A 416 -4.49 18.19 -43.16
N ALA A 417 -4.41 17.09 -43.90
CA ALA A 417 -5.58 16.31 -44.28
C ALA A 417 -5.75 15.13 -43.31
N THR A 418 -6.97 14.95 -42.81
CA THR A 418 -7.33 13.83 -41.96
C THR A 418 -8.49 13.08 -42.60
N PRO A 419 -8.25 11.90 -43.20
CA PRO A 419 -9.31 10.99 -43.58
C PRO A 419 -10.09 10.55 -42.35
N ARG A 420 -11.43 10.52 -42.44
CA ARG A 420 -12.33 10.18 -41.34
C ARG A 420 -13.32 9.08 -41.74
N ASP A 421 -13.67 8.23 -40.79
CA ASP A 421 -14.72 7.23 -40.95
C ASP A 421 -16.12 7.85 -40.83
N SER A 422 -17.17 7.03 -40.98
CA SER A 422 -18.57 7.50 -40.91
C SER A 422 -19.00 7.98 -39.51
N ALA A 423 -18.22 7.67 -38.47
CA ALA A 423 -18.44 8.16 -37.10
C ALA A 423 -17.63 9.43 -36.79
N GLY A 424 -16.84 9.95 -37.75
CA GLY A 424 -16.03 11.15 -37.62
C GLY A 424 -14.62 10.92 -37.04
N ASN A 425 -14.23 9.68 -36.77
CA ASN A 425 -12.91 9.35 -36.23
C ASN A 425 -11.83 9.38 -37.32
N ALA A 426 -10.61 9.77 -36.98
CA ALA A 426 -9.49 9.76 -37.92
C ALA A 426 -9.11 8.32 -38.35
N VAL A 427 -8.84 8.13 -39.64
CA VAL A 427 -8.39 6.87 -40.24
C VAL A 427 -6.91 7.00 -40.61
N PRO A 428 -5.97 6.68 -39.70
CA PRO A 428 -4.54 6.84 -39.96
C PRO A 428 -4.01 5.86 -41.01
N GLY A 429 -2.88 6.21 -41.65
CA GLY A 429 -2.20 5.35 -42.63
C GLY A 429 -2.79 5.36 -44.05
N LYS A 430 -3.83 6.16 -44.29
CA LYS A 430 -4.41 6.35 -45.62
C LYS A 430 -3.56 7.31 -46.46
N VAL A 431 -3.40 6.98 -47.74
CA VAL A 431 -2.67 7.82 -48.69
C VAL A 431 -3.54 9.04 -49.03
N VAL A 432 -2.94 10.23 -48.92
CA VAL A 432 -3.58 11.49 -49.31
C VAL A 432 -2.85 12.06 -50.51
N SER A 433 -3.60 12.39 -51.56
CA SER A 433 -3.11 13.14 -52.71
C SER A 433 -3.59 14.59 -52.64
N TRP A 434 -2.71 15.54 -52.93
CA TRP A 434 -3.00 16.96 -52.93
C TRP A 434 -3.04 17.52 -54.35
N SER A 435 -3.93 18.48 -54.60
CA SER A 435 -3.99 19.23 -55.85
C SER A 435 -4.36 20.69 -55.60
N SER A 436 -3.82 21.58 -56.43
CA SER A 436 -4.19 22.99 -56.46
C SER A 436 -5.07 23.28 -57.67
N SER A 437 -6.17 24.01 -57.48
CA SER A 437 -7.05 24.42 -58.59
C SER A 437 -6.39 25.42 -59.55
N ALA A 438 -5.34 26.11 -59.10
CA ALA A 438 -4.57 27.06 -59.88
C ALA A 438 -3.09 27.09 -59.40
N PRO A 439 -2.24 26.17 -59.89
CA PRO A 439 -0.83 26.09 -59.49
C PRO A 439 -0.01 27.38 -59.74
N SER A 440 -0.45 28.22 -60.69
CA SER A 440 0.14 29.53 -60.95
C SER A 440 -0.11 30.56 -59.83
N LEU A 441 -1.08 30.31 -58.94
CA LEU A 441 -1.41 31.17 -57.80
C LEU A 441 -0.86 30.57 -56.49
N ALA A 442 -1.04 29.26 -56.27
CA ALA A 442 -0.35 28.54 -55.21
C ALA A 442 -0.06 27.08 -55.60
N THR A 443 1.11 26.59 -55.22
CA THR A 443 1.48 25.17 -55.37
C THR A 443 1.28 24.42 -54.07
N VAL A 444 1.11 23.10 -54.13
CA VAL A 444 1.01 22.23 -52.94
C VAL A 444 1.88 20.99 -53.13
N THR A 445 2.64 20.63 -52.11
CA THR A 445 3.49 19.42 -52.12
C THR A 445 2.67 18.16 -51.77
N ALA A 446 3.28 16.98 -51.97
CA ALA A 446 2.70 15.72 -51.50
C ALA A 446 2.48 15.66 -49.97
N SER A 447 3.19 16.47 -49.20
CA SER A 447 3.00 16.58 -47.75
C SER A 447 1.96 17.61 -47.33
N GLY A 448 1.30 18.31 -48.27
CA GLY A 448 0.31 19.35 -47.98
C GLY A 448 0.92 20.72 -47.67
N LEU A 449 2.21 20.94 -47.94
CA LEU A 449 2.83 22.27 -47.81
C LEU A 449 2.43 23.11 -49.02
N VAL A 450 1.68 24.18 -48.77
CA VAL A 450 1.21 25.10 -49.80
C VAL A 450 2.13 26.31 -49.87
N THR A 451 2.55 26.71 -51.08
CA THR A 451 3.39 27.89 -51.32
C THR A 451 2.65 28.89 -52.20
N GLY A 452 2.54 30.14 -51.75
CA GLY A 452 1.97 31.24 -52.53
C GLY A 452 2.90 31.64 -53.67
N VAL A 453 2.39 31.67 -54.91
CA VAL A 453 3.15 31.97 -56.13
C VAL A 453 2.79 33.34 -56.71
N ALA A 454 1.50 33.68 -56.75
CA ALA A 454 1.00 34.96 -57.23
C ALA A 454 -0.32 35.30 -56.56
N ALA A 455 -0.67 36.58 -56.50
CA ALA A 455 -1.90 37.02 -55.83
C ALA A 455 -3.15 36.42 -56.48
N GLY A 456 -4.09 35.96 -55.64
CA GLY A 456 -5.36 35.38 -56.07
C GLY A 456 -5.88 34.32 -55.11
N SER A 457 -7.09 33.83 -55.39
CA SER A 457 -7.73 32.77 -54.60
C SER A 457 -7.57 31.42 -55.30
N VAL A 458 -7.28 30.38 -54.53
CA VAL A 458 -7.07 29.02 -55.01
C VAL A 458 -7.62 28.01 -54.03
N THR A 459 -8.24 26.94 -54.54
CA THR A 459 -8.70 25.83 -53.70
C THR A 459 -7.66 24.73 -53.72
N ILE A 460 -7.19 24.34 -52.53
CA ILE A 460 -6.35 23.17 -52.36
C ILE A 460 -7.22 22.00 -51.95
N THR A 461 -7.14 20.90 -52.69
CA THR A 461 -7.94 19.69 -52.45
C THR A 461 -7.04 18.57 -51.96
N ALA A 462 -7.41 17.95 -50.84
CA ALA A 462 -6.86 16.69 -50.37
C ALA A 462 -7.84 15.56 -50.69
N SER A 463 -7.38 14.49 -51.33
CA SER A 463 -8.20 13.32 -51.65
C SER A 463 -7.62 12.03 -51.08
N SER A 464 -8.49 11.14 -50.60
CA SER A 464 -8.13 9.82 -50.09
C SER A 464 -9.30 8.85 -50.28
N ASP A 465 -9.03 7.66 -50.83
CA ASP A 465 -10.04 6.60 -51.10
C ASP A 465 -11.34 7.10 -51.78
N GLY A 466 -11.20 8.01 -52.76
CA GLY A 466 -12.34 8.56 -53.52
C GLY A 466 -13.17 9.63 -52.78
N LYS A 467 -12.73 10.06 -51.59
CA LYS A 467 -13.30 11.20 -50.84
C LYS A 467 -12.34 12.38 -50.88
N SER A 468 -12.87 13.59 -50.77
CA SER A 468 -12.10 14.83 -50.82
C SER A 468 -12.50 15.81 -49.74
N GLY A 469 -11.53 16.63 -49.31
CA GLY A 469 -11.71 17.81 -48.48
C GLY A 469 -10.94 18.96 -49.09
N THR A 470 -11.40 20.18 -48.87
CA THR A 470 -10.82 21.37 -49.49
C THR A 470 -10.39 22.39 -48.46
N ALA A 471 -9.36 23.16 -48.80
CA ALA A 471 -9.03 24.41 -48.12
C ALA A 471 -9.00 25.56 -49.12
N SER A 472 -9.58 26.69 -48.73
CA SER A 472 -9.55 27.92 -49.52
C SER A 472 -8.30 28.72 -49.16
N ILE A 473 -7.42 28.93 -50.13
CA ILE A 473 -6.17 29.66 -49.95
C ILE A 473 -6.27 30.99 -50.69
N ILE A 474 -5.92 32.06 -50.01
CA ILE A 474 -5.77 33.39 -50.62
C ILE A 474 -4.28 33.74 -50.55
N VAL A 475 -3.71 34.04 -51.71
CA VAL A 475 -2.34 34.52 -51.85
C VAL A 475 -2.37 36.01 -52.15
N ASP A 476 -1.52 36.81 -51.51
CA ASP A 476 -1.45 38.27 -51.69
C ASP A 476 0.00 38.77 -51.76
N VAL A 477 0.25 39.95 -52.32
CA VAL A 477 1.59 40.52 -52.56
C VAL A 477 2.22 41.23 -51.35
N GLY A 478 1.56 41.26 -50.19
CA GLY A 478 2.18 41.72 -48.94
C GLY A 478 2.36 43.23 -48.87
N GLY A 479 1.26 43.94 -48.58
CA GLY A 479 1.29 45.13 -47.74
C GLY A 479 0.81 44.72 -46.35
N ALA A 480 1.56 45.04 -45.29
CA ALA A 480 1.20 44.68 -43.92
C ALA A 480 -0.17 45.28 -43.53
N GLY A 481 -1.14 44.43 -43.20
CA GLY A 481 -2.43 44.88 -42.66
C GLY A 481 -3.56 43.86 -42.70
N HIS A 482 -3.79 43.17 -43.82
CA HIS A 482 -5.11 42.61 -44.07
C HIS A 482 -5.15 41.09 -43.88
N GLY A 483 -5.70 40.62 -42.76
CA GLY A 483 -6.22 39.26 -42.71
C GLY A 483 -7.34 39.08 -43.76
N PRO A 484 -7.59 37.87 -44.29
CA PRO A 484 -8.58 37.60 -45.35
C PRO A 484 -10.04 37.93 -44.97
N VAL A 485 -10.26 38.35 -43.73
CA VAL A 485 -11.56 38.65 -43.13
C VAL A 485 -11.63 40.06 -42.53
N GLY A 486 -10.59 40.92 -42.59
CA GLY A 486 -10.61 42.29 -42.04
C GLY A 486 -10.95 42.39 -40.53
N ILE A 487 -10.82 43.58 -39.94
CA ILE A 487 -11.34 43.87 -38.59
C ILE A 487 -12.82 44.23 -38.64
N TRP A 488 -13.20 45.15 -39.54
CA TRP A 488 -14.57 45.63 -39.72
C TRP A 488 -15.20 45.16 -41.03
N ILE A 489 -14.49 45.38 -42.13
CA ILE A 489 -14.89 45.04 -43.49
C ILE A 489 -13.64 44.73 -44.32
N THR A 490 -13.73 43.85 -45.32
CA THR A 490 -12.59 43.51 -46.19
C THR A 490 -12.47 44.45 -47.39
N PRO A 491 -11.27 44.56 -47.98
CA PRO A 491 -11.10 45.22 -49.27
C PRO A 491 -11.99 44.64 -50.38
N ALA A 492 -12.25 43.34 -50.37
CA ALA A 492 -13.10 42.68 -51.36
C ALA A 492 -14.58 43.07 -51.22
N GLU A 493 -15.09 43.11 -49.98
CA GLU A 493 -16.45 43.61 -49.70
C GLU A 493 -16.57 45.08 -50.08
N ILE A 494 -15.59 45.91 -49.69
CA ILE A 494 -15.56 47.33 -50.07
C ILE A 494 -15.58 47.49 -51.60
N ALA A 495 -14.80 46.71 -52.35
CA ALA A 495 -14.75 46.80 -53.81
C ALA A 495 -16.12 46.53 -54.47
N ALA A 496 -16.99 45.73 -53.83
CA ALA A 496 -18.34 45.43 -54.30
C ALA A 496 -19.37 46.52 -53.97
N LEU A 497 -19.05 47.47 -53.06
CA LEU A 497 -19.98 48.51 -52.63
C LEU A 497 -20.17 49.61 -53.70
N PRO A 498 -21.37 50.23 -53.74
CA PRO A 498 -21.68 51.27 -54.72
C PRO A 498 -20.87 52.55 -54.47
N THR A 499 -20.45 53.21 -55.54
CA THR A 499 -19.78 54.52 -55.52
C THR A 499 -20.73 55.67 -55.88
N SER A 500 -22.02 55.49 -55.58
CA SER A 500 -23.08 56.49 -55.79
C SER A 500 -24.26 56.21 -54.86
N GLY A 501 -25.14 57.20 -54.69
CA GLY A 501 -26.32 57.11 -53.83
C GLY A 501 -26.14 57.82 -52.48
N PRO A 502 -27.24 57.95 -51.68
CA PRO A 502 -27.25 58.75 -50.46
C PRO A 502 -26.16 58.36 -49.44
N ALA A 503 -26.00 57.06 -49.16
CA ALA A 503 -25.00 56.57 -48.19
C ALA A 503 -23.56 56.85 -48.64
N TRP A 504 -23.24 56.62 -49.92
CA TRP A 504 -21.92 56.97 -50.49
C TRP A 504 -21.65 58.48 -50.45
N ASN A 505 -22.66 59.30 -50.74
CA ASN A 505 -22.53 60.76 -50.69
C ASN A 505 -22.29 61.26 -49.26
N ALA A 506 -22.98 60.67 -48.27
CA ALA A 506 -22.77 60.97 -46.85
C ALA A 506 -21.35 60.60 -46.40
N LEU A 507 -20.87 59.40 -46.76
CA LEU A 507 -19.50 58.96 -46.49
C LEU A 507 -18.46 59.92 -47.08
N ASN A 508 -18.61 60.34 -48.35
CA ASN A 508 -17.69 61.30 -48.96
C ASN A 508 -17.75 62.68 -48.32
N SER A 509 -18.94 63.12 -47.88
CA SER A 509 -19.08 64.38 -47.15
C SER A 509 -18.23 64.37 -45.88
N TRP A 510 -18.23 63.27 -45.12
CA TRP A 510 -17.36 63.08 -43.96
C TRP A 510 -15.87 62.98 -44.34
N ALA A 511 -15.54 62.15 -45.34
CA ALA A 511 -14.15 61.98 -45.79
C ALA A 511 -13.51 63.26 -46.35
N SER A 512 -14.32 64.22 -46.81
CA SER A 512 -13.86 65.52 -47.29
C SER A 512 -13.46 66.50 -46.18
N GLN A 513 -13.84 66.25 -44.92
CA GLN A 513 -13.51 67.13 -43.80
C GLN A 513 -12.02 67.05 -43.45
N THR A 514 -11.51 68.08 -42.78
CA THR A 514 -10.13 68.14 -42.31
C THR A 514 -10.00 67.40 -40.98
N ILE A 515 -8.97 66.55 -40.84
CA ILE A 515 -8.59 65.97 -39.54
C ILE A 515 -7.80 67.02 -38.77
N ALA A 516 -8.36 67.55 -37.69
CA ALA A 516 -7.82 68.68 -36.96
C ALA A 516 -6.72 68.26 -35.97
N SER A 517 -7.10 67.77 -34.80
CA SER A 517 -6.22 67.39 -33.70
C SER A 517 -6.73 66.11 -33.02
N PRO A 518 -6.42 64.92 -33.59
CA PRO A 518 -6.79 63.63 -33.02
C PRO A 518 -6.43 63.52 -31.53
N ASP A 519 -7.40 63.23 -30.68
CA ASP A 519 -7.26 63.23 -29.23
C ASP A 519 -8.04 62.06 -28.57
N LEU A 520 -7.32 61.02 -28.16
CA LEU A 520 -7.89 59.85 -27.48
C LEU A 520 -8.41 60.16 -26.06
N SER A 521 -8.13 61.34 -25.50
CA SER A 521 -8.65 61.78 -24.22
C SER A 521 -10.03 62.45 -24.31
N ASP A 522 -10.42 62.94 -25.49
CA ASP A 522 -11.74 63.50 -25.74
C ASP A 522 -12.70 62.43 -26.29
N GLN A 523 -13.67 62.04 -25.47
CA GLN A 523 -14.70 61.05 -25.82
C GLN A 523 -15.71 61.51 -26.89
N ASN A 524 -15.55 62.71 -27.45
CA ASN A 524 -16.38 63.29 -28.50
C ASN A 524 -15.56 63.85 -29.67
N ASP A 525 -14.29 63.50 -29.79
CA ASP A 525 -13.44 63.96 -30.89
C ASP A 525 -14.02 63.44 -32.23
N PRO A 526 -14.37 64.31 -33.20
CA PRO A 526 -14.87 63.88 -34.50
C PRO A 526 -13.78 63.31 -35.43
N ASP A 527 -12.50 63.53 -35.12
CA ASP A 527 -11.39 63.13 -36.00
C ASP A 527 -11.29 61.60 -36.15
N ASN A 528 -11.80 60.82 -35.18
CA ASN A 528 -11.89 59.38 -35.27
C ASN A 528 -12.77 58.93 -36.46
N VAL A 529 -13.96 59.52 -36.61
CA VAL A 529 -14.97 59.24 -37.62
C VAL A 529 -14.51 59.79 -38.97
N ILE A 530 -13.92 60.98 -39.00
CA ILE A 530 -13.34 61.55 -40.22
C ILE A 530 -12.21 60.65 -40.74
N THR A 531 -11.35 60.14 -39.85
CA THR A 531 -10.26 59.21 -40.19
C THR A 531 -10.81 57.89 -40.75
N MET A 532 -11.82 57.31 -40.11
CA MET A 532 -12.49 56.11 -40.61
C MET A 532 -13.14 56.33 -41.99
N ALA A 533 -13.80 57.48 -42.19
CA ALA A 533 -14.43 57.83 -43.47
C ALA A 533 -13.38 57.91 -44.59
N LYS A 534 -12.26 58.59 -44.35
CA LYS A 534 -11.14 58.67 -45.30
C LYS A 534 -10.54 57.31 -45.60
N ALA A 535 -10.41 56.44 -44.60
CA ALA A 535 -9.90 55.08 -44.79
C ALA A 535 -10.83 54.23 -45.66
N LEU A 536 -12.16 54.30 -45.44
CA LEU A 536 -13.15 53.62 -46.26
C LEU A 536 -13.16 54.13 -47.71
N VAL A 537 -13.11 55.45 -47.92
CA VAL A 537 -13.05 56.03 -49.27
C VAL A 537 -11.73 55.67 -49.95
N TYR A 538 -10.60 55.70 -49.24
CA TYR A 538 -9.32 55.23 -49.76
C TYR A 538 -9.41 53.77 -50.20
N ALA A 539 -9.88 52.88 -49.34
CA ALA A 539 -10.00 51.46 -49.64
C ALA A 539 -10.90 51.21 -50.86
N ARG A 540 -11.91 52.06 -51.09
CA ARG A 540 -12.80 51.96 -52.25
C ARG A 540 -12.23 52.51 -53.55
N THR A 541 -11.45 53.59 -53.48
CA THR A 541 -11.10 54.42 -54.66
C THR A 541 -9.61 54.48 -54.97
N GLY A 542 -8.75 54.10 -54.02
CA GLY A 542 -7.31 54.29 -54.10
C GLY A 542 -6.85 55.75 -53.89
N ASN A 543 -7.68 56.64 -53.33
CA ASN A 543 -7.32 58.05 -53.09
C ASN A 543 -6.09 58.19 -52.16
N ALA A 544 -4.91 58.41 -52.76
CA ALA A 544 -3.64 58.46 -52.05
C ALA A 544 -3.54 59.60 -51.03
N THR A 545 -4.24 60.72 -51.23
CA THR A 545 -4.27 61.83 -50.27
C THR A 545 -4.95 61.40 -48.98
N TYR A 546 -6.12 60.79 -49.07
CA TYR A 546 -6.83 60.28 -47.89
C TYR A 546 -6.04 59.21 -47.16
N ARG A 547 -5.28 58.38 -47.89
CA ARG A 547 -4.34 57.44 -47.25
C ARG A 547 -3.31 58.18 -46.40
N LEU A 548 -2.64 59.19 -46.97
CA LEU A 548 -1.61 59.96 -46.25
C LEU A 548 -2.17 60.67 -45.02
N GLU A 549 -3.36 61.24 -45.12
CA GLU A 549 -4.05 61.90 -43.99
C GLU A 549 -4.39 60.90 -42.86
N VAL A 550 -4.79 59.66 -43.20
CA VAL A 550 -5.01 58.60 -42.20
C VAL A 550 -3.70 58.20 -41.51
N LEU A 551 -2.60 58.05 -42.26
CA LEU A 551 -1.29 57.73 -41.67
C LEU A 551 -0.81 58.83 -40.70
N ASP A 552 -1.03 60.10 -41.07
CA ASP A 552 -0.73 61.25 -40.23
C ASP A 552 -1.59 61.27 -38.96
N ALA A 553 -2.90 61.02 -39.08
CA ALA A 553 -3.80 60.96 -37.94
C ALA A 553 -3.42 59.87 -36.92
N ILE A 554 -3.12 58.66 -37.41
CA ILE A 554 -2.63 57.54 -36.57
C ILE A 554 -1.31 57.93 -35.89
N THR A 555 -0.44 58.67 -36.59
CA THR A 555 0.81 59.15 -35.98
C THR A 555 0.57 60.15 -34.86
N ARG A 556 -0.38 61.08 -35.03
CA ARG A 556 -0.64 62.18 -34.09
C ARG A 556 -1.49 61.78 -32.88
N MET A 557 -2.37 60.80 -33.02
CA MET A 557 -3.23 60.36 -31.91
C MET A 557 -2.47 59.59 -30.81
N MET A 558 -1.38 58.90 -31.15
CA MET A 558 -0.63 58.10 -30.18
C MET A 558 -0.01 58.98 -29.08
N GLY A 559 -0.35 58.74 -27.82
CA GLY A 559 0.15 59.49 -26.66
C GLY A 559 -0.81 60.57 -26.16
N THR A 560 -1.95 60.80 -26.83
CA THR A 560 -2.96 61.78 -26.42
C THR A 560 -3.89 61.24 -25.33
N GLU A 561 -3.95 59.93 -25.15
CA GLU A 561 -4.78 59.25 -24.15
C GLU A 561 -4.42 59.57 -22.69
N ALA A 562 -3.18 60.03 -22.44
CA ALA A 562 -2.57 60.09 -21.11
C ALA A 562 -3.36 60.91 -20.07
N THR A 563 -4.17 61.87 -20.51
CA THR A 563 -5.01 62.70 -19.61
C THR A 563 -6.46 62.22 -19.54
N GLY A 564 -6.83 61.26 -20.39
CA GLY A 564 -8.18 60.74 -20.53
C GLY A 564 -8.54 59.65 -19.53
N ARG A 565 -9.62 58.94 -19.85
CA ARG A 565 -10.10 57.77 -19.12
C ARG A 565 -10.39 56.65 -20.11
N THR A 566 -10.56 55.43 -19.63
CA THR A 566 -10.81 54.29 -20.51
C THR A 566 -12.09 54.40 -21.35
N LEU A 567 -13.03 55.30 -21.00
CA LEU A 567 -14.23 55.58 -21.82
C LEU A 567 -13.87 56.34 -23.09
N SER A 568 -13.06 57.40 -22.99
CA SER A 568 -12.62 58.16 -24.16
C SER A 568 -11.74 57.26 -25.02
N LEU A 569 -10.76 56.58 -24.43
CA LEU A 569 -9.92 55.63 -25.15
C LEU A 569 -10.74 54.56 -25.89
N GLY A 570 -11.74 53.97 -25.24
CA GLY A 570 -12.60 52.93 -25.82
C GLY A 570 -13.54 53.43 -26.93
N ARG A 571 -13.89 54.73 -26.94
CA ARG A 571 -14.71 55.35 -27.99
C ARG A 571 -13.87 55.80 -29.18
N GLU A 572 -12.67 56.29 -28.92
CA GLU A 572 -11.83 56.91 -29.93
C GLU A 572 -10.95 55.90 -30.69
N LEU A 573 -10.25 55.02 -29.98
CA LEU A 573 -9.16 54.23 -30.56
C LEU A 573 -9.61 53.22 -31.62
N ILE A 574 -10.82 52.66 -31.49
CA ILE A 574 -11.33 51.63 -32.43
C ILE A 574 -11.33 52.10 -33.89
N ALA A 575 -11.71 53.36 -34.15
CA ALA A 575 -11.77 53.91 -35.50
C ALA A 575 -10.38 53.94 -36.15
N TYR A 576 -9.36 54.34 -35.39
CA TYR A 576 -7.96 54.37 -35.85
C TYR A 576 -7.41 52.97 -36.10
N VAL A 577 -7.78 51.98 -35.28
CA VAL A 577 -7.38 50.57 -35.49
C VAL A 577 -8.01 50.00 -36.76
N ILE A 578 -9.31 50.26 -36.99
CA ILE A 578 -9.99 49.87 -38.23
C ILE A 578 -9.40 50.60 -39.43
N ALA A 579 -9.13 51.91 -39.31
CA ALA A 579 -8.51 52.69 -40.37
C ALA A 579 -7.12 52.17 -40.73
N ALA A 580 -6.30 51.82 -39.73
CA ALA A 580 -4.98 51.21 -39.93
C ALA A 580 -5.07 49.88 -40.69
N ASP A 581 -6.02 49.01 -40.30
CA ASP A 581 -6.33 47.76 -41.01
C ASP A 581 -6.70 48.03 -42.46
N LEU A 582 -7.56 49.02 -42.73
CA LEU A 582 -8.00 49.35 -44.09
C LEU A 582 -6.89 49.94 -44.97
N VAL A 583 -6.10 50.88 -44.45
CA VAL A 583 -5.11 51.61 -45.28
C VAL A 583 -3.78 50.90 -45.46
N GLY A 584 -3.47 49.93 -44.58
CA GLY A 584 -2.18 49.27 -44.47
C GLY A 584 -1.06 50.23 -44.07
N LEU A 585 -0.45 50.04 -42.90
CA LEU A 585 0.58 50.94 -42.41
C LEU A 585 1.96 50.65 -43.02
N PRO A 586 2.79 51.67 -43.32
CA PRO A 586 4.23 51.48 -43.58
C PRO A 586 4.90 50.75 -42.41
N ALA A 587 5.90 49.93 -42.67
CA ALA A 587 6.46 49.00 -41.67
C ALA A 587 6.96 49.68 -40.38
N ASP A 588 7.54 50.88 -40.49
CA ASP A 588 8.02 51.66 -39.35
C ASP A 588 6.86 52.22 -38.50
N LEU A 589 5.82 52.74 -39.16
CA LEU A 589 4.62 53.22 -38.49
C LEU A 589 3.79 52.07 -37.90
N ASP A 590 3.69 50.94 -38.61
CA ASP A 590 3.04 49.71 -38.12
C ASP A 590 3.71 49.21 -36.84
N LEU A 591 5.04 49.16 -36.81
CA LEU A 591 5.78 48.75 -35.62
C LEU A 591 5.50 49.69 -34.43
N ARG A 592 5.51 51.01 -34.66
CA ARG A 592 5.20 52.00 -33.62
C ARG A 592 3.76 51.86 -33.12
N PHE A 593 2.81 51.71 -34.04
CA PHE A 593 1.39 51.57 -33.70
C PHE A 593 1.13 50.28 -32.94
N ARG A 594 1.68 49.13 -33.37
CA ARG A 594 1.60 47.87 -32.61
C ARG A 594 2.20 48.00 -31.21
N THR A 595 3.33 48.68 -31.08
CA THR A 595 3.97 48.92 -29.78
C THR A 595 3.06 49.73 -28.86
N PHE A 596 2.48 50.82 -29.38
CA PHE A 596 1.50 51.64 -28.68
C PHE A 596 0.27 50.81 -28.25
N LEU A 597 -0.32 50.04 -29.15
CA LEU A 597 -1.49 49.21 -28.87
C LEU A 597 -1.25 48.17 -27.77
N VAL A 598 -0.05 47.58 -27.72
CA VAL A 598 0.34 46.64 -26.65
C VAL A 598 0.42 47.33 -25.29
N GLN A 599 0.87 48.59 -25.24
CA GLN A 599 1.03 49.36 -24.01
C GLN A 599 -0.31 49.92 -23.52
N VAL A 600 -1.04 50.61 -24.39
CA VAL A 600 -2.24 51.38 -24.05
C VAL A 600 -3.37 50.51 -23.50
N ARG A 601 -3.47 49.24 -23.93
CA ARG A 601 -4.49 48.30 -23.43
C ARG A 601 -4.36 47.98 -21.93
N THR A 602 -3.14 48.10 -21.40
CA THR A 602 -2.80 47.87 -19.98
C THR A 602 -2.49 49.15 -19.21
N GLU A 603 -2.52 50.30 -19.86
CA GLU A 603 -2.25 51.58 -19.23
C GLU A 603 -3.35 51.94 -18.23
N ASN A 604 -2.94 52.47 -17.08
CA ASN A 604 -3.86 52.89 -16.04
C ASN A 604 -4.33 54.32 -16.31
N LEU A 605 -5.56 54.46 -16.80
CA LEU A 605 -6.22 55.73 -17.07
C LEU A 605 -7.33 55.96 -16.03
N GLN A 606 -7.04 56.82 -15.06
CA GLN A 606 -7.94 57.14 -13.92
C GLN A 606 -8.41 55.89 -13.15
N GLY A 607 -7.48 54.99 -12.81
CA GLY A 607 -7.71 53.84 -11.95
C GLY A 607 -8.16 52.57 -12.68
N ASN A 608 -8.31 52.60 -14.01
CA ASN A 608 -8.73 51.44 -14.80
C ASN A 608 -7.84 51.27 -16.03
N THR A 609 -7.74 50.04 -16.53
CA THR A 609 -7.16 49.76 -17.85
C THR A 609 -8.27 49.47 -18.86
N LEU A 610 -7.97 49.49 -20.16
CA LEU A 610 -8.93 49.09 -21.19
C LEU A 610 -9.47 47.67 -20.91
N ILE A 611 -8.57 46.76 -20.53
CA ILE A 611 -8.89 45.37 -20.18
C ILE A 611 -9.78 45.30 -18.94
N SER A 612 -9.40 45.94 -17.83
CA SER A 612 -10.19 45.88 -16.59
C SER A 612 -11.56 46.53 -16.78
N THR A 613 -11.63 47.62 -17.56
CA THR A 613 -12.90 48.28 -17.88
C THR A 613 -13.86 47.36 -18.63
N ASN A 614 -13.37 46.61 -19.62
CA ASN A 614 -14.19 45.62 -20.34
C ASN A 614 -14.65 44.48 -19.43
N GLU A 615 -13.82 44.03 -18.48
CA GLU A 615 -14.12 42.92 -17.58
C GLU A 615 -15.03 43.34 -16.41
N ASP A 616 -14.87 44.55 -15.87
CA ASP A 616 -15.55 44.97 -14.65
C ASP A 616 -16.89 45.67 -14.91
N ARG A 617 -17.06 46.38 -16.04
CA ARG A 617 -18.23 47.24 -16.28
C ARG A 617 -19.26 46.61 -17.23
N PRO A 618 -20.51 46.37 -16.78
CA PRO A 618 -21.55 45.76 -17.60
C PRO A 618 -22.43 46.79 -18.36
N ASN A 619 -21.92 47.99 -18.64
CA ASN A 619 -22.65 49.09 -19.27
C ASN A 619 -21.92 49.66 -20.49
N ASN A 620 -22.41 50.77 -21.05
CA ASN A 620 -21.82 51.43 -22.21
C ASN A 620 -20.28 51.56 -22.19
N TRP A 621 -19.71 51.82 -21.02
CA TRP A 621 -18.28 52.01 -20.83
C TRP A 621 -17.52 50.71 -21.08
N GLY A 622 -18.00 49.59 -20.51
CA GLY A 622 -17.41 48.28 -20.74
C GLY A 622 -17.59 47.79 -22.17
N MET A 623 -18.69 48.16 -22.83
CA MET A 623 -18.97 47.76 -24.22
C MET A 623 -18.06 48.46 -25.23
N HIS A 624 -17.83 49.77 -25.09
CA HIS A 624 -16.83 50.46 -25.91
C HIS A 624 -15.41 49.97 -25.64
N ALA A 625 -15.06 49.75 -24.37
CA ALA A 625 -13.76 49.18 -24.01
C ALA A 625 -13.56 47.78 -24.62
N GLY A 626 -14.61 46.95 -24.62
CA GLY A 626 -14.62 45.63 -25.26
C GLY A 626 -14.43 45.70 -26.76
N ALA A 627 -15.16 46.59 -27.45
CA ALA A 627 -15.03 46.78 -28.90
C ALA A 627 -13.60 47.15 -29.29
N THR A 628 -13.03 48.17 -28.62
CA THR A 628 -11.64 48.60 -28.86
C THR A 628 -10.65 47.49 -28.52
N ARG A 629 -10.80 46.80 -27.37
CA ARG A 629 -9.94 45.66 -27.00
C ARG A 629 -9.92 44.58 -28.07
N MET A 630 -11.10 44.22 -28.62
CA MET A 630 -11.21 43.21 -29.67
C MET A 630 -10.58 43.67 -30.98
N ALA A 631 -10.81 44.93 -31.40
CA ALA A 631 -10.17 45.49 -32.59
C ALA A 631 -8.63 45.46 -32.45
N VAL A 632 -8.11 45.87 -31.29
CA VAL A 632 -6.68 45.82 -30.99
C VAL A 632 -6.14 44.39 -31.01
N ALA A 633 -6.82 43.44 -30.36
CA ALA A 633 -6.43 42.04 -30.37
C ALA A 633 -6.38 41.46 -31.79
N ARG A 634 -7.33 41.84 -32.64
CA ARG A 634 -7.35 41.46 -34.06
C ARG A 634 -6.16 42.05 -34.82
N TYR A 635 -5.91 43.35 -34.67
CA TYR A 635 -4.78 44.02 -35.31
C TYR A 635 -3.43 43.40 -34.90
N LEU A 636 -3.28 43.07 -33.61
CA LEU A 636 -2.08 42.46 -33.05
C LEU A 636 -1.93 40.97 -33.34
N GLY A 637 -2.98 40.28 -33.79
CA GLY A 637 -3.00 38.81 -33.90
C GLY A 637 -3.06 38.09 -32.55
N ASP A 638 -3.46 38.79 -31.48
CA ASP A 638 -3.58 38.25 -30.12
C ASP A 638 -4.87 37.43 -29.96
N THR A 639 -4.83 36.19 -30.45
CA THR A 639 -5.97 35.27 -30.41
C THR A 639 -6.40 34.88 -28.99
N ALA A 640 -5.49 34.94 -28.02
CA ALA A 640 -5.77 34.63 -26.63
C ALA A 640 -6.60 35.74 -25.97
N ASP A 641 -6.20 37.00 -26.16
CA ASP A 641 -6.95 38.14 -25.64
C ASP A 641 -8.31 38.28 -26.33
N LEU A 642 -8.38 38.04 -27.65
CA LEU A 642 -9.65 38.00 -28.37
C LEU A 642 -10.61 36.94 -27.82
N ALA A 643 -10.12 35.72 -27.57
CA ALA A 643 -10.93 34.65 -26.99
C ALA A 643 -11.37 34.97 -25.55
N ARG A 644 -10.57 35.70 -24.78
CA ARG A 644 -10.95 36.18 -23.44
C ARG A 644 -12.06 37.22 -23.53
N ALA A 645 -11.88 38.26 -24.36
CA ALA A 645 -12.89 39.30 -24.58
C ALA A 645 -14.21 38.70 -25.11
N ALA A 646 -14.14 37.68 -25.98
CA ALA A 646 -15.32 36.96 -26.47
C ALA A 646 -16.12 36.31 -25.33
N ARG A 647 -15.46 35.70 -24.34
CA ARG A 647 -16.12 35.14 -23.15
C ARG A 647 -16.78 36.21 -22.30
N VAL A 648 -16.11 37.36 -22.10
CA VAL A 648 -16.63 38.51 -21.37
C VAL A 648 -17.91 39.02 -22.04
N PHE A 649 -17.87 39.25 -23.34
CA PHE A 649 -19.03 39.71 -24.11
C PHE A 649 -20.19 38.69 -24.07
N LYS A 650 -19.89 37.40 -24.23
CA LYS A 650 -20.91 36.35 -24.12
C LYS A 650 -21.56 36.30 -22.73
N GLY A 651 -20.78 36.57 -21.67
CA GLY A 651 -21.29 36.75 -20.31
C GLY A 651 -22.18 37.97 -20.17
N TRP A 652 -21.81 39.10 -20.77
CA TRP A 652 -22.64 40.32 -20.79
C TRP A 652 -23.99 40.07 -21.48
N LEU A 653 -24.00 39.32 -22.59
CA LEU A 653 -25.23 38.88 -23.28
C LEU A 653 -26.12 37.93 -22.44
N GLY A 654 -25.67 37.49 -21.26
CA GLY A 654 -26.47 36.70 -20.31
C GLY A 654 -25.90 35.32 -19.97
N ASP A 655 -24.86 34.85 -20.66
CA ASP A 655 -24.24 33.54 -20.39
C ASP A 655 -23.24 33.63 -19.22
N ARG A 656 -23.75 33.63 -18.00
CA ARG A 656 -22.94 33.72 -16.77
C ARG A 656 -21.92 32.59 -16.62
N ASN A 657 -22.08 31.46 -17.30
CA ASN A 657 -21.08 30.39 -17.29
C ASN A 657 -19.83 30.77 -18.11
N SER A 658 -20.00 31.60 -19.14
CA SER A 658 -18.88 32.13 -19.92
C SER A 658 -18.11 33.21 -19.15
N TYR A 659 -18.82 34.14 -18.50
CA TYR A 659 -18.24 35.18 -17.67
C TYR A 659 -19.27 35.83 -16.73
N ALA A 660 -18.89 36.09 -15.47
CA ALA A 660 -19.75 36.70 -14.46
C ALA A 660 -19.01 37.69 -13.52
N GLY A 661 -17.87 38.23 -13.96
CA GLY A 661 -17.00 39.09 -13.14
C GLY A 661 -17.42 40.56 -13.04
N PHE A 662 -18.51 40.95 -13.70
CA PHE A 662 -18.97 42.33 -13.71
C PHE A 662 -19.40 42.84 -12.33
N THR A 663 -19.17 44.13 -12.10
CA THR A 663 -19.72 44.88 -10.97
C THR A 663 -20.91 45.70 -11.42
N TYR A 664 -22.11 45.32 -10.99
CA TYR A 664 -23.36 46.00 -11.31
C TYR A 664 -23.66 47.12 -10.32
N GLY A 665 -24.34 48.17 -10.80
CA GLY A 665 -24.92 49.21 -9.96
C GLY A 665 -26.25 48.79 -9.34
N ASP A 666 -27.22 49.70 -9.34
CA ASP A 666 -28.58 49.42 -8.90
C ASP A 666 -29.20 48.24 -9.70
N LEU A 667 -29.86 47.33 -9.00
CA LEU A 667 -30.39 46.09 -9.57
C LEU A 667 -31.90 46.12 -9.84
N ALA A 668 -32.57 47.27 -9.72
CA ALA A 668 -34.02 47.37 -9.86
C ALA A 668 -34.52 46.93 -11.25
N TRP A 669 -33.70 47.08 -12.29
CA TRP A 669 -34.00 46.64 -13.65
C TRP A 669 -33.54 45.20 -13.97
N GLN A 670 -32.90 44.52 -13.02
CA GLN A 670 -32.53 43.11 -13.17
C GLN A 670 -33.76 42.23 -12.91
N SER A 671 -34.06 41.33 -13.84
CA SER A 671 -35.14 40.34 -13.64
C SER A 671 -34.81 39.32 -12.55
N ASP A 672 -33.53 39.03 -12.35
CA ASP A 672 -33.00 38.28 -11.21
C ASP A 672 -31.84 39.06 -10.56
N PRO A 673 -32.11 39.85 -9.51
CA PRO A 673 -31.08 40.59 -8.79
C PRO A 673 -30.02 39.70 -8.11
N GLN A 674 -30.28 38.41 -7.88
CA GLN A 674 -29.28 37.49 -7.31
C GLN A 674 -28.26 37.04 -8.35
N HIS A 675 -28.62 37.08 -9.64
CA HIS A 675 -27.78 36.66 -10.75
C HIS A 675 -27.78 37.72 -11.86
N PRO A 676 -27.27 38.94 -11.61
CA PRO A 676 -27.40 40.05 -12.53
C PRO A 676 -26.72 39.79 -13.88
N VAL A 677 -27.32 40.27 -14.95
CA VAL A 677 -26.82 40.08 -16.32
C VAL A 677 -26.73 41.41 -17.06
N GLY A 678 -25.93 41.46 -18.13
CA GLY A 678 -25.83 42.66 -18.97
C GLY A 678 -27.08 42.86 -19.83
N ILE A 679 -27.70 41.77 -20.30
CA ILE A 679 -29.00 41.75 -20.96
C ILE A 679 -29.91 40.73 -20.25
N ASN A 680 -31.11 41.15 -19.85
CA ASN A 680 -32.12 40.27 -19.26
C ASN A 680 -32.48 39.12 -20.23
N PRO A 681 -32.69 37.89 -19.72
CA PRO A 681 -32.90 36.70 -20.55
C PRO A 681 -34.26 36.69 -21.24
N LEU A 682 -34.41 35.79 -22.23
CA LEU A 682 -35.66 35.55 -22.96
C LEU A 682 -36.81 35.27 -21.98
N GLY A 683 -37.92 35.99 -22.14
CA GLY A 683 -39.12 35.84 -21.31
C GLY A 683 -39.03 36.43 -19.89
N ALA A 684 -37.97 37.18 -19.58
CA ALA A 684 -37.83 37.85 -18.29
C ALA A 684 -38.95 38.87 -18.02
N THR A 685 -39.46 38.91 -16.78
CA THR A 685 -40.49 39.87 -16.36
C THR A 685 -40.16 40.51 -15.02
N ILE A 686 -40.57 41.77 -14.84
CA ILE A 686 -40.57 42.47 -13.56
C ILE A 686 -41.97 43.05 -13.38
N GLN A 687 -42.61 42.73 -12.25
CA GLN A 687 -43.98 43.18 -11.92
C GLN A 687 -45.01 42.89 -13.04
N GLY A 688 -44.85 41.77 -13.75
CA GLY A 688 -45.73 41.35 -14.86
C GLY A 688 -45.47 42.05 -16.19
N HIS A 689 -44.52 42.98 -16.27
CA HIS A 689 -44.09 43.61 -17.52
C HIS A 689 -42.86 42.90 -18.09
N SER A 690 -42.81 42.76 -19.42
CA SER A 690 -41.66 42.16 -20.09
C SER A 690 -40.43 43.07 -19.98
N VAL A 691 -39.34 42.50 -19.49
CA VAL A 691 -38.00 43.12 -19.46
C VAL A 691 -36.98 42.28 -20.23
N ASP A 692 -37.44 41.32 -21.03
CA ASP A 692 -36.63 40.59 -21.99
C ASP A 692 -35.86 41.57 -22.88
N GLY A 693 -34.54 41.39 -22.99
CA GLY A 693 -33.70 42.26 -23.80
C GLY A 693 -33.32 43.58 -23.16
N VAL A 694 -33.87 43.94 -22.01
CA VAL A 694 -33.44 45.16 -21.29
C VAL A 694 -31.98 45.04 -20.88
N LEU A 695 -31.21 46.11 -21.08
CA LEU A 695 -29.86 46.29 -20.56
C LEU A 695 -29.94 46.94 -19.17
N PRO A 696 -29.87 46.19 -18.05
CA PRO A 696 -30.31 46.72 -16.76
C PRO A 696 -29.38 47.81 -16.19
N ASP A 697 -28.06 47.69 -16.38
CA ASP A 697 -27.09 48.65 -15.84
C ASP A 697 -27.07 50.00 -16.59
N ASP A 698 -27.51 50.01 -17.84
CA ASP A 698 -27.73 51.23 -18.62
C ASP A 698 -29.13 51.80 -18.34
N GLN A 699 -30.18 50.97 -18.34
CA GLN A 699 -31.56 51.41 -18.09
C GLN A 699 -31.73 52.05 -16.71
N ARG A 700 -31.01 51.58 -15.66
CA ARG A 700 -31.07 52.18 -14.32
C ARG A 700 -30.63 53.65 -14.27
N ARG A 701 -29.98 54.19 -15.31
CA ARG A 701 -29.63 55.62 -15.41
C ARG A 701 -30.87 56.51 -15.40
N SER A 702 -32.01 55.97 -15.81
CA SER A 702 -33.33 56.60 -15.74
C SER A 702 -34.01 56.51 -14.37
N GLY A 703 -33.37 55.84 -13.39
CA GLY A 703 -33.91 55.58 -12.06
C GLY A 703 -34.33 54.12 -11.84
N GLY A 704 -35.06 53.86 -10.75
CA GLY A 704 -35.59 52.55 -10.43
C GLY A 704 -36.62 52.05 -11.44
N PHE A 705 -37.02 50.78 -11.32
CA PHE A 705 -37.99 50.16 -12.22
C PHE A 705 -39.32 50.93 -12.27
N THR A 706 -39.72 51.36 -13.46
CA THR A 706 -40.95 52.11 -13.73
C THR A 706 -41.58 51.67 -15.05
N TRP A 707 -42.91 51.80 -15.15
CA TRP A 707 -43.68 51.47 -16.35
C TRP A 707 -44.69 52.59 -16.69
N PRO A 708 -44.85 53.02 -17.95
CA PRO A 708 -44.10 52.61 -19.15
C PRO A 708 -42.59 52.91 -18.99
N PRO A 709 -41.71 52.12 -19.63
CA PRO A 709 -40.28 52.25 -19.42
C PRO A 709 -39.80 53.61 -19.94
N PRO A 710 -38.92 54.31 -19.20
CA PRO A 710 -38.36 55.58 -19.64
C PRO A 710 -37.38 55.36 -20.81
N LYS A 711 -37.32 56.36 -21.69
CA LYS A 711 -36.42 56.38 -22.85
C LYS A 711 -35.02 56.78 -22.40
N GLU A 712 -34.13 55.80 -22.30
CA GLU A 712 -32.78 55.99 -21.76
C GLU A 712 -31.72 55.79 -22.85
N ASN A 713 -31.03 56.86 -23.23
CA ASN A 713 -30.08 56.84 -24.36
C ASN A 713 -28.83 56.02 -24.06
N TYR A 714 -28.47 55.85 -22.78
CA TYR A 714 -27.34 55.00 -22.38
C TYR A 714 -27.49 53.55 -22.88
N VAL A 715 -28.73 53.09 -23.14
CA VAL A 715 -28.99 51.77 -23.72
C VAL A 715 -28.49 51.71 -25.17
N TYR A 716 -28.79 52.71 -26.00
CA TYR A 716 -28.24 52.80 -27.35
C TYR A 716 -26.72 52.97 -27.33
N GLU A 717 -26.18 53.82 -26.45
CA GLU A 717 -24.72 53.96 -26.32
C GLU A 717 -24.01 52.64 -25.99
N ALA A 718 -24.61 51.78 -25.17
CA ALA A 718 -24.06 50.45 -24.89
C ALA A 718 -24.16 49.51 -26.08
N LEU A 719 -25.27 49.59 -26.82
CA LEU A 719 -25.49 48.80 -28.02
C LEU A 719 -24.52 49.17 -29.14
N GLN A 720 -24.08 50.43 -29.25
CA GLN A 720 -23.05 50.83 -30.20
C GLN A 720 -21.76 50.01 -30.02
N GLY A 721 -21.25 49.94 -28.77
CA GLY A 721 -20.09 49.13 -28.43
C GLY A 721 -20.36 47.62 -28.55
N ALA A 722 -21.58 47.16 -28.27
CA ALA A 722 -21.95 45.76 -28.37
C ALA A 722 -22.03 45.26 -29.82
N LEU A 723 -22.60 46.05 -30.73
CA LEU A 723 -22.63 45.74 -32.15
C LEU A 723 -21.22 45.71 -32.74
N ALA A 724 -20.36 46.65 -32.34
CA ALA A 724 -18.98 46.64 -32.82
C ALA A 724 -18.23 45.37 -32.39
N GLN A 725 -18.40 44.92 -31.14
CA GLN A 725 -17.89 43.63 -30.67
C GLN A 725 -18.46 42.46 -31.49
N ALA A 726 -19.77 42.46 -31.78
CA ALA A 726 -20.42 41.42 -32.55
C ALA A 726 -19.89 41.33 -33.99
N VAL A 727 -19.70 42.45 -34.69
CA VAL A 727 -19.08 42.44 -36.03
C VAL A 727 -17.67 41.85 -35.97
N ILE A 728 -16.82 42.34 -35.05
CA ILE A 728 -15.43 41.90 -34.94
C ILE A 728 -15.35 40.40 -34.63
N LEU A 729 -16.19 39.89 -33.72
CA LEU A 729 -16.23 38.48 -33.35
C LEU A 729 -16.80 37.61 -34.48
N HIS A 730 -17.86 38.07 -35.16
CA HIS A 730 -18.41 37.35 -36.30
C HIS A 730 -17.36 37.12 -37.38
N ARG A 731 -16.58 38.16 -37.69
CA ARG A 731 -15.47 38.10 -38.65
C ARG A 731 -14.30 37.26 -38.17
N ALA A 732 -14.17 37.07 -36.85
CA ALA A 732 -13.23 36.13 -36.25
C ALA A 732 -13.76 34.67 -36.20
N GLY A 733 -14.95 34.40 -36.76
CA GLY A 733 -15.52 33.05 -36.88
C GLY A 733 -16.44 32.64 -35.72
N TYR A 734 -16.80 33.56 -34.82
CA TYR A 734 -17.76 33.29 -33.76
C TYR A 734 -19.21 33.44 -34.24
N ASP A 735 -20.10 32.55 -33.81
CA ASP A 735 -21.54 32.64 -34.08
C ASP A 735 -22.26 33.62 -33.13
N VAL A 736 -21.71 34.81 -32.99
CA VAL A 736 -22.09 35.80 -31.98
C VAL A 736 -23.52 36.32 -32.13
N TRP A 737 -24.01 36.43 -33.37
CA TRP A 737 -25.38 36.90 -33.63
C TRP A 737 -26.45 35.96 -33.07
N ASN A 738 -26.14 34.67 -32.86
CA ASN A 738 -27.04 33.69 -32.26
C ASN A 738 -26.82 33.47 -30.75
N TRP A 739 -25.86 34.16 -30.11
CA TRP A 739 -25.59 33.97 -28.69
C TRP A 739 -26.75 34.42 -27.79
N SER A 740 -26.95 33.66 -26.71
CA SER A 740 -27.92 33.93 -25.63
C SER A 740 -29.33 34.23 -26.15
N ASP A 741 -29.82 33.34 -27.03
CA ASP A 741 -31.14 33.46 -27.68
C ASP A 741 -31.28 34.75 -28.50
N ARG A 742 -30.23 35.07 -29.26
CA ARG A 742 -30.12 36.31 -30.06
C ARG A 742 -30.25 37.56 -29.19
N ALA A 743 -29.44 37.64 -28.15
CA ALA A 743 -29.62 38.65 -27.10
C ALA A 743 -29.64 40.10 -27.60
N LEU A 744 -28.80 40.43 -28.59
CA LEU A 744 -28.78 41.75 -29.21
C LEU A 744 -30.09 42.05 -29.95
N LEU A 745 -30.62 41.09 -30.73
CA LEU A 745 -31.90 41.26 -31.43
C LEU A 745 -33.03 41.56 -30.44
N ARG A 746 -33.16 40.81 -29.34
CA ARG A 746 -34.27 41.08 -28.40
C ARG A 746 -34.09 42.39 -27.64
N ALA A 747 -32.86 42.89 -27.45
CA ALA A 747 -32.64 44.24 -26.93
C ALA A 747 -33.23 45.32 -27.85
N TYR A 748 -32.97 45.24 -29.16
CA TYR A 748 -33.59 46.14 -30.14
C TYR A 748 -35.11 45.96 -30.23
N GLN A 749 -35.60 44.72 -30.23
CA GLN A 749 -37.04 44.47 -30.22
C GLN A 749 -37.72 45.07 -28.98
N TRP A 750 -37.09 45.01 -27.81
CA TRP A 750 -37.61 45.65 -26.61
C TRP A 750 -37.69 47.17 -26.76
N LEU A 751 -36.63 47.81 -27.25
CA LEU A 751 -36.60 49.26 -27.49
C LEU A 751 -37.73 49.72 -28.43
N TYR A 752 -37.93 49.02 -29.55
CA TYR A 752 -38.92 49.39 -30.55
C TYR A 752 -40.37 49.01 -30.16
N THR A 753 -40.57 47.86 -29.50
CA THR A 753 -41.93 47.33 -29.27
C THR A 753 -42.46 47.63 -27.86
N GLN A 754 -41.59 47.63 -26.84
CA GLN A 754 -42.00 47.84 -25.44
C GLN A 754 -41.71 49.28 -24.99
N CYS A 755 -40.54 49.82 -25.34
CA CYS A 755 -40.14 51.18 -24.95
C CYS A 755 -40.64 52.27 -25.89
N ASN A 756 -41.02 51.90 -27.12
CA ASN A 756 -41.38 52.85 -28.19
C ASN A 756 -40.32 53.97 -28.31
N PHE A 757 -39.06 53.54 -28.35
CA PHE A 757 -37.89 54.38 -28.43
C PHE A 757 -37.10 53.95 -29.65
N ALA A 758 -37.15 54.76 -30.70
CA ALA A 758 -36.39 54.54 -31.93
C ALA A 758 -35.03 55.26 -31.84
N ALA A 759 -34.04 54.73 -32.56
CA ALA A 759 -32.71 55.32 -32.62
C ALA A 759 -32.75 56.71 -33.28
N VAL A 760 -31.97 57.65 -32.76
CA VAL A 760 -31.85 59.03 -33.27
C VAL A 760 -30.40 59.49 -33.23
N GLY A 761 -30.05 60.54 -33.96
CA GLY A 761 -28.70 61.08 -33.94
C GLY A 761 -27.64 60.04 -34.28
N ASP A 762 -26.57 59.98 -33.48
CA ASP A 762 -25.42 59.10 -33.64
C ASP A 762 -25.68 57.64 -33.20
N ASP A 763 -26.93 57.28 -32.88
CA ASP A 763 -27.38 55.89 -32.69
C ASP A 763 -27.97 55.29 -33.99
N THR A 764 -28.24 56.12 -35.01
CA THR A 764 -28.94 55.68 -36.23
C THR A 764 -28.14 54.70 -37.09
N TRP A 765 -26.80 54.73 -37.04
CA TRP A 765 -25.94 53.77 -37.78
C TRP A 765 -26.13 52.33 -37.30
N GLU A 766 -26.67 52.10 -36.11
CA GLU A 766 -26.87 50.74 -35.61
C GLU A 766 -27.92 49.98 -36.45
N MET A 767 -28.93 50.67 -36.99
CA MET A 767 -30.11 50.04 -37.60
C MET A 767 -29.81 49.28 -38.90
N PRO A 768 -29.08 49.82 -39.90
CA PRO A 768 -28.70 49.07 -41.09
C PRO A 768 -27.99 47.76 -40.76
N LEU A 769 -27.13 47.78 -39.74
CA LEU A 769 -26.34 46.64 -39.31
C LEU A 769 -27.21 45.55 -38.66
N VAL A 770 -28.15 45.96 -37.80
CA VAL A 770 -29.12 45.05 -37.18
C VAL A 770 -29.99 44.39 -38.26
N ASP A 771 -30.49 45.17 -39.22
CA ASP A 771 -31.28 44.66 -40.34
C ASP A 771 -30.47 43.71 -41.23
N TYR A 772 -29.21 44.02 -41.51
CA TYR A 772 -28.32 43.17 -42.29
C TYR A 772 -28.09 41.80 -41.66
N TYR A 773 -27.82 41.74 -40.35
CA TYR A 773 -27.50 40.48 -39.68
C TYR A 773 -28.71 39.68 -39.20
N TYR A 774 -29.82 40.34 -38.88
CA TYR A 774 -31.02 39.68 -38.35
C TYR A 774 -32.19 39.60 -39.34
N GLY A 775 -32.12 40.29 -40.48
CA GLY A 775 -33.23 40.36 -41.44
C GLY A 775 -34.44 41.12 -40.89
N THR A 776 -34.21 42.10 -40.02
CA THR A 776 -35.25 42.99 -39.48
C THR A 776 -35.52 44.16 -40.44
N HIS A 777 -36.45 45.03 -40.04
CA HIS A 777 -36.83 46.23 -40.79
C HIS A 777 -36.92 47.45 -39.85
N PHE A 778 -35.91 47.66 -39.02
CA PHE A 778 -35.85 48.84 -38.14
C PHE A 778 -35.34 50.08 -38.88
N TRP A 779 -34.55 49.90 -39.93
CA TRP A 779 -34.03 50.97 -40.75
C TRP A 779 -35.01 51.34 -41.87
N ASP A 780 -35.21 52.64 -42.08
CA ASP A 780 -36.14 53.19 -43.07
C ASP A 780 -35.47 53.49 -44.43
N GLY A 781 -34.17 53.19 -44.58
CA GLY A 781 -33.39 53.47 -45.77
C GLY A 781 -32.78 54.88 -45.81
N ALA A 782 -32.94 55.69 -44.77
CA ALA A 782 -32.34 57.02 -44.69
C ALA A 782 -30.83 56.96 -44.38
N ALA A 783 -30.09 57.99 -44.80
CA ALA A 783 -28.67 58.10 -44.44
C ALA A 783 -28.52 58.20 -42.92
N THR A 784 -27.53 57.51 -42.37
CA THR A 784 -27.30 57.45 -40.92
C THR A 784 -26.21 58.40 -40.45
N THR A 785 -26.20 58.72 -39.16
CA THR A 785 -25.10 59.48 -38.54
C THR A 785 -24.10 58.49 -37.93
N PRO A 786 -22.79 58.62 -38.20
CA PRO A 786 -21.76 57.80 -37.55
C PRO A 786 -21.81 57.91 -36.04
N GLY A 787 -21.57 56.79 -35.35
CA GLY A 787 -21.52 56.71 -33.89
C GLY A 787 -20.14 56.96 -33.32
N LYS A 788 -19.99 56.59 -32.04
CA LYS A 788 -18.71 56.69 -31.32
C LYS A 788 -17.75 55.59 -31.78
N GLY A 789 -16.84 55.95 -32.68
CA GLY A 789 -15.74 55.10 -33.16
C GLY A 789 -16.07 54.18 -34.33
N VAL A 790 -17.33 54.06 -34.72
CA VAL A 790 -17.81 53.22 -35.83
C VAL A 790 -19.01 53.90 -36.51
N GLY A 791 -19.22 53.63 -37.81
CA GLY A 791 -20.34 54.20 -38.55
C GLY A 791 -20.33 53.84 -40.03
N PHE A 792 -21.16 54.54 -40.82
CA PHE A 792 -21.32 54.35 -42.26
C PHE A 792 -21.87 52.97 -42.68
N THR A 793 -22.59 52.31 -41.79
CA THR A 793 -23.21 50.98 -41.99
C THR A 793 -24.35 50.98 -43.00
N ASP A 794 -25.00 52.12 -43.22
CA ASP A 794 -25.89 52.34 -44.36
C ASP A 794 -25.17 52.18 -45.71
N TRP A 795 -23.84 52.30 -45.73
CA TRP A 795 -23.01 52.01 -46.89
C TRP A 795 -22.25 50.67 -46.79
N THR A 796 -21.69 50.32 -45.62
CA THR A 796 -20.88 49.09 -45.48
C THR A 796 -21.72 47.83 -45.40
N ASP A 797 -22.95 47.92 -44.89
CA ASP A 797 -23.85 46.80 -44.61
C ASP A 797 -25.26 47.09 -45.14
N PRO A 798 -25.43 47.35 -46.45
CA PRO A 798 -26.75 47.60 -47.01
C PRO A 798 -27.61 46.33 -46.84
N PRO A 799 -28.86 46.45 -46.33
CA PRO A 799 -29.76 45.33 -46.19
C PRO A 799 -29.92 44.59 -47.52
N ARG A 800 -29.91 43.27 -47.45
CA ARG A 800 -29.93 42.37 -48.63
C ARG A 800 -31.33 42.12 -49.17
#